data_AF-A0A925ZP88-F1
#
_entry.id   AF-A0A925ZP88-F1
#
_cell.length_a   1.000
_cell.length_b   1.000
_cell.length_c   1.000
_cell.angle_alpha   90.00
_cell.angle_beta   90.00
_cell.angle_gamma   90.00
#
_symmetry.space_group_name_H-M   'P 1'
#
loop_
_entity.id
_entity.type
_entity.pdbx_description
1 polymer ?
#
loop_
_entity_poly.entity_id
_entity_poly.type
_entity_poly.pdbx_seq_one_letter_code
_entity_poly.pdbx_strand_id
1 'polypeptide(L)'
;LAERARERWPNAVLVAGGYHASACPLDLLAGDFGGSAGALGFDIVVVGEGEKPMVAIVESVRGGAPLRGVLGPESIDKLDEMPASDWSLLARYRGVARKVASQAQVYLSRGCPFDCAFCMERAKRDTSWRPLSVERAVEEIVSLHEFLDLRSWTLYFGDALFGMRKSWRRSFLEQLARRDIPVDKYWLLIRVDLVEDEDLRLFGQANCGLGFGLESGDPAQLAVIRKSGRLDDYLDRMEHIAERAREYDVPWGANVICGHPGETEATMRTSAAYLGRLFRRERGTTGFLSVDPFRLYPGSPIDADRGHYERTYGTRFHHPHWWDDGDPAFLSEWVDPSEGLDWRTREALQHELLVPVLADVEQHFVYRGPAREYFLRAIREQLAFCGPRSRMHDYDRYYAWQSYLGRRRAAIAGRRTHVELATCAKLLRAEALPAVAMAADVALDAAVMTAIAEVPRERFVPIDRIAESTRDQVVDLDGSGQATSSAMHAYARAFTLLEVAVGDRVLDLGSGSGYGTALLERLVGPGGQVFAVELDPLLVAAAREALGDSDAVVVAGDAIVPAQWPSEARGCTKVVVGFAVAELPAAWLAALAPGTVIVVPQGDAATQRLVRATHRGDHFELEPFDAVRYVLARRELPVRAPVRPEPEPEPRRMHLPVV
;
A
#
# COMPACT_ATOMS: atom_id res chain seq x y z
N LEU A 1 13.60 14.54 4.82
CA LEU A 1 14.11 14.15 6.17
C LEU A 1 15.41 14.87 6.49
N ALA A 2 16.41 14.81 5.60
CA ALA A 2 17.70 15.49 5.77
C ALA A 2 17.55 16.99 6.07
N GLU A 3 16.72 17.72 5.32
CA GLU A 3 16.42 19.14 5.57
C GLU A 3 15.95 19.38 7.01
N ARG A 4 14.91 18.66 7.46
CA ARG A 4 14.41 18.75 8.84
C ARG A 4 15.45 18.38 9.89
N ALA A 5 16.30 17.40 9.59
CA ALA A 5 17.40 17.03 10.47
C ALA A 5 18.43 18.17 10.57
N ARG A 6 18.73 18.84 9.46
CA ARG A 6 19.61 20.02 9.43
C ARG A 6 19.02 21.19 10.18
N GLU A 7 17.72 21.48 10.02
CA GLU A 7 17.02 22.54 10.77
C GLU A 7 17.10 22.31 12.29
N ARG A 8 16.86 21.07 12.71
CA ARG A 8 16.84 20.69 14.12
C ARG A 8 18.25 20.58 14.72
N TRP A 9 19.21 20.08 13.95
CA TRP A 9 20.58 19.83 14.36
C TRP A 9 21.56 20.36 13.30
N PRO A 10 21.79 21.68 13.25
CA PRO A 10 22.59 22.32 12.19
C PRO A 10 24.01 21.76 12.06
N ASN A 11 24.60 21.37 13.19
CA ASN A 11 25.97 20.88 13.28
C ASN A 11 26.09 19.35 13.21
N ALA A 12 24.98 18.62 13.06
CA ALA A 12 25.03 17.16 12.93
C ALA A 12 25.65 16.78 11.58
N VAL A 13 26.44 15.70 11.58
CA VAL A 13 26.91 15.08 10.35
C VAL A 13 25.83 14.13 9.84
N LEU A 14 25.28 14.43 8.68
CA LEU A 14 24.22 13.63 8.05
C LEU A 14 24.84 12.59 7.13
N VAL A 15 24.55 11.32 7.41
CA VAL A 15 25.08 10.17 6.67
C VAL A 15 23.92 9.42 6.00
N ALA A 16 24.07 9.07 4.73
CA ALA A 16 23.18 8.16 4.01
C ALA A 16 23.91 6.87 3.60
N GLY A 17 23.16 5.78 3.50
CA GLY A 17 23.66 4.47 3.06
C GLY A 17 22.52 3.57 2.57
N GLY A 18 22.87 2.38 2.10
CA GLY A 18 21.91 1.41 1.53
C GLY A 18 21.97 1.34 0.01
N TYR A 19 21.02 0.61 -0.60
CA TYR A 19 21.09 0.26 -2.02
C TYR A 19 21.07 1.47 -2.96
N HIS A 20 20.12 2.40 -2.76
CA HIS A 20 20.04 3.59 -3.61
C HIS A 20 21.27 4.49 -3.43
N ALA A 21 21.74 4.70 -2.19
CA ALA A 21 23.00 5.40 -1.91
C ALA A 21 24.21 4.74 -2.58
N SER A 22 24.21 3.41 -2.72
CA SER A 22 25.28 2.68 -3.39
C SER A 22 25.22 2.80 -4.91
N ALA A 23 24.02 2.83 -5.47
CA ALA A 23 23.76 2.96 -6.90
C ALA A 23 23.98 4.40 -7.41
N CYS A 24 23.38 5.36 -6.72
CA CYS A 24 23.34 6.78 -7.09
C CYS A 24 23.85 7.67 -5.95
N PRO A 25 25.12 7.56 -5.54
CA PRO A 25 25.63 8.28 -4.37
C PRO A 25 25.56 9.80 -4.51
N LEU A 26 25.67 10.33 -5.73
CA LEU A 26 25.68 11.76 -5.99
C LEU A 26 24.29 12.41 -5.85
N ASP A 27 23.22 11.63 -5.96
CA ASP A 27 21.83 12.14 -5.82
C ASP A 27 21.49 12.47 -4.36
N LEU A 28 22.26 11.94 -3.41
CA LEU A 28 22.05 12.16 -1.97
C LEU A 28 23.02 13.20 -1.38
N LEU A 29 24.22 13.28 -1.94
CA LEU A 29 25.31 14.08 -1.41
C LEU A 29 25.02 15.58 -1.55
N ALA A 30 25.32 16.41 -0.57
CA ALA A 30 25.12 17.85 -0.71
C ALA A 30 25.99 18.43 -1.84
N GLY A 31 25.49 19.46 -2.53
CA GLY A 31 26.20 20.11 -3.64
C GLY A 31 27.61 20.60 -3.25
N ASP A 32 27.75 21.14 -2.03
CA ASP A 32 29.05 21.59 -1.48
C ASP A 32 30.09 20.46 -1.33
N PHE A 33 29.64 19.20 -1.39
CA PHE A 33 30.50 18.01 -1.31
C PHE A 33 30.54 17.23 -2.62
N GLY A 34 30.04 17.79 -3.72
CA GLY A 34 30.07 17.19 -5.06
C GLY A 34 28.78 16.48 -5.48
N GLY A 35 27.67 16.73 -4.80
CA GLY A 35 26.34 16.24 -5.19
C GLY A 35 25.82 16.78 -6.52
N SER A 36 24.88 16.05 -7.12
CA SER A 36 24.16 16.49 -8.32
C SER A 36 23.22 17.66 -8.03
N ALA A 37 22.76 18.35 -9.08
CA ALA A 37 21.77 19.40 -8.94
C ALA A 37 20.45 18.81 -8.41
N GLY A 38 19.96 19.30 -7.27
CA GLY A 38 18.77 18.76 -6.60
C GLY A 38 19.05 17.72 -5.52
N ALA A 39 20.31 17.44 -5.20
CA ALA A 39 20.66 16.41 -4.24
C ALA A 39 20.18 16.70 -2.80
N LEU A 40 19.90 15.63 -2.04
CA LEU A 40 19.15 15.66 -0.77
C LEU A 40 19.91 16.20 0.46
N GLY A 41 21.14 16.71 0.29
CA GLY A 41 21.84 17.49 1.32
C GLY A 41 22.55 16.68 2.42
N PHE A 42 22.89 15.41 2.16
CA PHE A 42 23.71 14.61 3.09
C PHE A 42 25.19 15.01 3.03
N ASP A 43 25.88 14.97 4.18
CA ASP A 43 27.30 15.30 4.27
C ASP A 43 28.19 14.16 3.75
N ILE A 44 27.72 12.92 3.95
CA ILE A 44 28.44 11.68 3.64
C ILE A 44 27.47 10.67 3.05
N VAL A 45 27.90 9.98 2.00
CA VAL A 45 27.17 8.87 1.40
C VAL A 45 28.06 7.63 1.39
N VAL A 46 27.59 6.55 2.00
CA VAL A 46 28.33 5.29 2.08
C VAL A 46 27.82 4.31 1.01
N VAL A 47 28.74 3.89 0.15
CA VAL A 47 28.53 2.88 -0.89
C VAL A 47 28.88 1.50 -0.32
N GLY A 48 27.97 0.54 -0.45
CA GLY A 48 28.17 -0.83 0.03
C GLY A 48 27.99 -0.97 1.54
N GLU A 49 28.92 -1.69 2.18
CA GLU A 49 28.86 -1.98 3.61
C GLU A 49 29.26 -0.78 4.47
N GLY A 50 28.55 -0.61 5.60
CA GLY A 50 28.60 0.61 6.39
C GLY A 50 29.54 0.56 7.59
N GLU A 51 29.96 -0.62 8.03
CA GLU A 51 30.62 -0.79 9.33
C GLU A 51 31.98 -0.09 9.39
N LYS A 52 32.87 -0.38 8.43
CA LYS A 52 34.20 0.26 8.37
C LYS A 52 34.09 1.76 8.12
N PRO A 53 33.31 2.24 7.11
CA PRO A 53 33.10 3.68 6.93
C PRO A 53 32.52 4.36 8.15
N MET A 54 31.57 3.75 8.86
CA MET A 54 30.94 4.36 10.04
C MET A 54 31.93 4.55 11.19
N VAL A 55 32.84 3.61 11.42
CA VAL A 55 33.92 3.79 12.40
C VAL A 55 34.77 5.01 12.05
N ALA A 56 35.23 5.11 10.80
CA ALA A 56 36.02 6.25 10.32
C ALA A 56 35.25 7.59 10.43
N ILE A 57 33.95 7.59 10.12
CA ILE A 57 33.09 8.76 10.27
C ILE A 57 33.03 9.19 11.74
N VAL A 58 32.73 8.28 12.66
CA VAL A 58 32.63 8.59 14.10
C VAL A 58 33.96 9.10 14.65
N GLU A 59 35.08 8.50 14.26
CA GLU A 59 36.42 8.95 14.66
C GLU A 59 36.72 10.36 14.13
N SER A 60 36.39 10.64 12.87
CA SER A 60 36.58 11.97 12.27
C SER A 60 35.77 13.06 12.97
N VAL A 61 34.53 12.74 13.37
CA VAL A 61 33.66 13.64 14.13
C VAL A 61 34.24 13.89 15.53
N ARG A 62 34.71 12.85 16.21
CA ARG A 62 35.36 12.97 17.53
C ARG A 62 36.66 13.77 17.45
N GLY A 63 37.41 13.65 16.36
CA GLY A 63 38.64 14.39 16.09
C GLY A 63 38.43 15.87 15.73
N GLY A 64 37.19 16.31 15.54
CA GLY A 64 36.88 17.70 15.19
C GLY A 64 37.09 18.05 13.70
N ALA A 65 37.39 17.06 12.86
CA ALA A 65 37.53 17.21 11.41
C ALA A 65 36.68 16.17 10.68
N PRO A 66 35.34 16.34 10.64
CA PRO A 66 34.45 15.36 10.06
C PRO A 66 34.71 15.10 8.57
N LEU A 67 34.69 13.81 8.17
CA LEU A 67 34.72 13.41 6.77
C LEU A 67 33.52 13.96 5.98
N ARG A 68 33.69 14.10 4.66
CA ARG A 68 32.67 14.55 3.71
C ARG A 68 32.82 13.79 2.39
N GLY A 69 31.72 13.65 1.65
CA GLY A 69 31.73 13.03 0.33
C GLY A 69 31.28 11.56 0.32
N VAL A 70 31.68 10.84 -0.72
CA VAL A 70 31.34 9.42 -0.90
C VAL A 70 32.43 8.55 -0.28
N LEU A 71 32.04 7.57 0.55
CA LEU A 71 32.92 6.58 1.15
C LEU A 71 32.59 5.16 0.67
N GLY A 72 33.59 4.28 0.66
CA GLY A 72 33.43 2.89 0.22
C GLY A 72 33.51 2.69 -1.31
N PRO A 73 33.30 1.44 -1.79
CA PRO A 73 32.93 0.26 -1.02
C PRO A 73 34.10 -0.30 -0.20
N GLU A 74 33.86 -0.59 1.08
CA GLU A 74 34.81 -1.25 1.97
C GLU A 74 34.12 -2.40 2.70
N SER A 75 34.29 -3.61 2.18
CA SER A 75 33.54 -4.76 2.65
C SER A 75 34.25 -5.52 3.77
N ILE A 76 33.50 -6.35 4.49
CA ILE A 76 34.01 -7.16 5.61
C ILE A 76 34.30 -8.59 5.13
N ASP A 77 35.58 -8.95 5.01
CA ASP A 77 35.98 -10.26 4.46
C ASP A 77 35.52 -11.44 5.33
N LYS A 78 35.66 -11.31 6.65
CA LYS A 78 35.27 -12.34 7.63
C LYS A 78 34.22 -11.79 8.57
N LEU A 79 32.97 -12.22 8.38
CA LEU A 79 31.85 -11.72 9.17
C LEU A 79 31.98 -12.06 10.67
N ASP A 80 32.69 -13.13 11.03
CA ASP A 80 32.95 -13.49 12.43
C ASP A 80 33.81 -12.46 13.18
N GLU A 81 34.52 -11.56 12.48
CA GLU A 81 35.27 -10.46 13.11
C GLU A 81 34.35 -9.33 13.58
N MET A 82 33.08 -9.32 13.15
CA MET A 82 32.10 -8.35 13.63
C MET A 82 31.62 -8.69 15.05
N PRO A 83 31.33 -7.66 15.87
CA PRO A 83 30.67 -7.87 17.16
C PRO A 83 29.30 -8.55 16.99
N ALA A 84 28.80 -9.15 18.08
CA ALA A 84 27.45 -9.73 18.07
C ALA A 84 26.40 -8.63 17.93
N SER A 85 25.24 -8.98 17.37
CA SER A 85 24.12 -8.06 17.36
C SER A 85 23.74 -7.65 18.78
N ASP A 86 23.82 -6.36 19.08
CA ASP A 86 23.41 -5.81 20.38
C ASP A 86 21.93 -5.40 20.34
N TRP A 87 21.05 -6.35 20.64
CA TRP A 87 19.60 -6.13 20.66
C TRP A 87 19.15 -5.16 21.76
N SER A 88 19.98 -4.86 22.76
CA SER A 88 19.62 -3.96 23.85
C SER A 88 19.38 -2.53 23.35
N LEU A 89 20.05 -2.13 22.27
CA LEU A 89 19.85 -0.84 21.59
C LEU A 89 18.44 -0.68 21.01
N LEU A 90 17.72 -1.78 20.81
CA LEU A 90 16.36 -1.81 20.29
C LEU A 90 15.30 -2.07 21.38
N ALA A 91 15.67 -2.12 22.66
CA ALA A 91 14.76 -2.46 23.77
C ALA A 91 13.49 -1.61 23.81
N ARG A 92 13.57 -0.32 23.45
CA ARG A 92 12.40 0.59 23.40
C ARG A 92 11.33 0.17 22.39
N TYR A 93 11.70 -0.62 21.38
CA TYR A 93 10.78 -1.07 20.32
C TYR A 93 10.16 -2.42 20.63
N ARG A 94 10.69 -3.18 21.61
CA ARG A 94 10.25 -4.54 21.92
C ARG A 94 8.73 -4.63 22.15
N GLY A 95 8.17 -3.72 22.94
CA GLY A 95 6.73 -3.72 23.28
C GLY A 95 5.79 -3.32 22.13
N VAL A 96 6.32 -2.72 21.06
CA VAL A 96 5.53 -2.33 19.88
C VAL A 96 5.80 -3.23 18.67
N ALA A 97 6.91 -3.96 18.64
CA ALA A 97 7.33 -4.79 17.51
C ALA A 97 6.20 -5.71 17.02
N ARG A 98 5.49 -6.38 17.93
CA ARG A 98 4.35 -7.23 17.60
C ARG A 98 3.06 -6.54 17.19
N LYS A 99 2.91 -5.27 17.54
CA LYS A 99 1.75 -4.48 17.11
C LYS A 99 1.87 -4.03 15.65
N VAL A 100 3.09 -4.03 15.12
CA VAL A 100 3.39 -3.47 13.79
C VAL A 100 4.00 -4.48 12.82
N ALA A 101 4.48 -5.63 13.30
CA ALA A 101 5.12 -6.65 12.47
C ALA A 101 4.79 -8.08 12.90
N SER A 102 4.65 -8.96 11.92
CA SER A 102 4.51 -10.41 12.08
C SER A 102 5.83 -11.16 11.79
N GLN A 103 6.82 -10.47 11.22
CA GLN A 103 8.11 -11.02 10.79
C GLN A 103 9.28 -10.32 11.49
N ALA A 104 10.32 -11.09 11.80
CA ALA A 104 11.63 -10.59 12.19
C ALA A 104 12.66 -11.00 11.13
N GLN A 105 13.83 -10.36 11.10
CA GLN A 105 14.85 -10.63 10.08
C GLN A 105 16.25 -10.67 10.70
N VAL A 106 17.09 -11.59 10.23
CA VAL A 106 18.53 -11.67 10.53
C VAL A 106 19.32 -11.91 9.26
N TYR A 107 20.59 -11.49 9.24
CA TYR A 107 21.52 -11.77 8.16
C TYR A 107 22.58 -12.75 8.66
N LEU A 108 22.74 -13.87 7.96
CA LEU A 108 23.69 -14.94 8.26
C LEU A 108 24.85 -14.95 7.26
N SER A 109 24.66 -14.31 6.11
CA SER A 109 25.68 -14.09 5.09
C SER A 109 25.47 -12.78 4.34
N ARG A 110 26.51 -12.34 3.63
CA ARG A 110 26.49 -11.16 2.73
C ARG A 110 26.94 -11.56 1.33
N GLY A 111 26.41 -10.85 0.33
CA GLY A 111 26.81 -10.98 -1.07
C GLY A 111 26.15 -12.13 -1.82
N CYS A 112 26.11 -12.01 -3.15
CA CYS A 112 25.64 -13.04 -4.07
C CYS A 112 26.48 -12.98 -5.35
N PRO A 113 27.29 -14.01 -5.69
CA PRO A 113 28.24 -13.93 -6.80
C PRO A 113 27.58 -14.10 -8.18
N PHE A 114 26.27 -14.33 -8.23
CA PHE A 114 25.52 -14.50 -9.47
C PHE A 114 25.27 -13.16 -10.17
N ASP A 115 25.04 -13.21 -11.48
CA ASP A 115 24.95 -12.01 -12.33
C ASP A 115 23.56 -11.80 -12.95
N CYS A 116 22.49 -11.98 -12.18
CA CYS A 116 21.13 -11.76 -12.69
C CYS A 116 20.97 -10.31 -13.15
N ALA A 117 20.40 -10.11 -14.34
CA ALA A 117 20.39 -8.83 -15.05
C ALA A 117 19.67 -7.69 -14.32
N PHE A 118 18.63 -8.00 -13.55
CA PHE A 118 17.83 -7.03 -12.80
C PHE A 118 18.34 -6.77 -11.37
N CYS A 119 19.34 -7.50 -10.89
CA CYS A 119 19.59 -7.61 -9.45
C CYS A 119 20.30 -6.37 -8.88
N MET A 120 19.66 -5.74 -7.89
CA MET A 120 20.19 -4.58 -7.17
C MET A 120 21.41 -4.90 -6.28
N GLU A 121 21.71 -6.17 -6.02
CA GLU A 121 22.87 -6.58 -5.22
C GLU A 121 24.19 -6.05 -5.80
N ARG A 122 24.23 -5.87 -7.12
CA ARG A 122 25.36 -5.29 -7.86
C ARG A 122 25.68 -3.86 -7.48
N ALA A 123 24.70 -3.08 -7.02
CA ALA A 123 24.92 -1.70 -6.60
C ALA A 123 25.93 -1.59 -5.44
N LYS A 124 26.05 -2.63 -4.61
CA LYS A 124 27.01 -2.66 -3.48
C LYS A 124 28.46 -2.92 -3.90
N ARG A 125 28.70 -3.20 -5.19
CA ARG A 125 30.00 -3.46 -5.84
C ARG A 125 30.68 -4.77 -5.40
N ASP A 126 30.83 -5.02 -4.09
CA ASP A 126 31.26 -6.33 -3.61
C ASP A 126 30.08 -7.29 -3.53
N THR A 127 30.18 -8.38 -4.29
CA THR A 127 29.16 -9.42 -4.39
C THR A 127 29.66 -10.79 -3.91
N SER A 128 30.81 -10.86 -3.25
CA SER A 128 31.36 -12.10 -2.71
C SER A 128 30.48 -12.68 -1.61
N TRP A 129 30.12 -13.97 -1.73
CA TRP A 129 29.35 -14.67 -0.70
C TRP A 129 30.22 -14.97 0.51
N ARG A 130 29.90 -14.35 1.64
CA ARG A 130 30.63 -14.44 2.90
C ARG A 130 29.64 -14.77 4.03
N PRO A 131 29.72 -15.97 4.63
CA PRO A 131 28.86 -16.33 5.74
C PRO A 131 29.53 -16.03 7.09
N LEU A 132 28.72 -15.92 8.14
CA LEU A 132 29.17 -16.21 9.50
C LEU A 132 29.59 -17.68 9.61
N SER A 133 30.42 -18.04 10.58
CA SER A 133 30.58 -19.45 10.97
C SER A 133 29.22 -20.04 11.37
N VAL A 134 29.07 -21.36 11.26
CA VAL A 134 27.79 -22.02 11.55
C VAL A 134 27.36 -21.76 12.99
N GLU A 135 28.31 -21.89 13.91
CA GLU A 135 28.11 -21.68 15.35
C GLU A 135 27.64 -20.25 15.61
N ARG A 136 28.29 -19.26 14.98
CA ARG A 136 27.91 -17.86 15.11
C ARG A 136 26.56 -17.55 14.49
N ALA A 137 26.25 -18.09 13.32
CA ALA A 137 24.95 -17.90 12.67
C ALA A 137 23.80 -18.43 13.53
N VAL A 138 23.98 -19.59 14.16
CA VAL A 138 22.99 -20.14 15.11
C VAL A 138 22.87 -19.26 16.34
N GLU A 139 23.99 -18.75 16.87
CA GLU A 139 23.99 -17.88 18.05
C GLU A 139 23.28 -16.53 17.80
N GLU A 140 23.37 -15.95 16.59
CA GLU A 140 22.60 -14.74 16.24
C GLU A 140 21.09 -14.98 16.33
N ILE A 141 20.61 -16.17 15.95
CA ILE A 141 19.19 -16.55 16.04
C ILE A 141 18.79 -16.77 17.50
N VAL A 142 19.65 -17.42 18.30
CA VAL A 142 19.42 -17.62 19.74
C VAL A 142 19.31 -16.27 20.46
N SER A 143 20.26 -15.38 20.22
CA SER A 143 20.28 -14.03 20.79
C SER A 143 19.02 -13.22 20.43
N LEU A 144 18.55 -13.31 19.17
CA LEU A 144 17.29 -12.70 18.77
C LEU A 144 16.08 -13.33 19.48
N HIS A 145 16.08 -14.64 19.67
CA HIS A 145 15.03 -15.35 20.42
C HIS A 145 14.96 -14.88 21.87
N GLU A 146 16.10 -14.74 22.55
CA GLU A 146 16.17 -14.20 23.90
C GLU A 146 15.60 -12.77 23.99
N PHE A 147 15.84 -11.97 22.95
CA PHE A 147 15.32 -10.60 22.88
C PHE A 147 13.81 -10.51 22.58
N LEU A 148 13.31 -11.21 21.56
CA LEU A 148 11.93 -11.05 21.08
C LEU A 148 10.94 -12.09 21.60
N ASP A 149 11.41 -13.25 22.07
CA ASP A 149 10.62 -14.48 22.10
C ASP A 149 9.99 -14.78 20.73
N LEU A 150 10.68 -15.61 19.94
CA LEU A 150 10.29 -15.91 18.56
C LEU A 150 9.01 -16.75 18.39
N ARG A 151 8.28 -17.07 19.48
CA ARG A 151 6.97 -17.70 19.36
C ARG A 151 6.00 -16.85 18.54
N SER A 152 5.26 -17.52 17.65
CA SER A 152 4.34 -16.90 16.70
C SER A 152 5.02 -16.04 15.61
N TRP A 153 6.36 -15.99 15.55
CA TRP A 153 7.08 -15.15 14.57
C TRP A 153 7.40 -15.99 13.35
N THR A 154 7.39 -15.37 12.17
CA THR A 154 8.17 -15.85 11.04
C THR A 154 9.53 -15.16 11.07
N LEU A 155 10.63 -15.92 11.06
CA LEU A 155 11.98 -15.37 10.99
C LEU A 155 12.51 -15.47 9.55
N TYR A 156 12.83 -14.32 8.97
CA TYR A 156 13.39 -14.21 7.62
C TYR A 156 14.92 -14.16 7.66
N PHE A 157 15.58 -15.04 6.92
CA PHE A 157 17.02 -14.91 6.65
C PHE A 157 17.20 -13.94 5.48
N GLY A 158 17.62 -12.72 5.81
CA GLY A 158 17.71 -11.57 4.92
C GLY A 158 18.80 -11.64 3.85
N ASP A 159 19.57 -12.72 3.84
CA ASP A 159 20.67 -12.95 2.93
C ASP A 159 20.25 -12.79 1.46
N ALA A 160 21.09 -12.13 0.66
CA ALA A 160 20.89 -12.06 -0.79
C ALA A 160 20.93 -13.45 -1.45
N LEU A 161 21.65 -14.39 -0.82
CA LEU A 161 21.70 -15.80 -1.20
C LEU A 161 21.98 -16.65 0.04
N PHE A 162 20.97 -17.38 0.50
CA PHE A 162 21.16 -18.28 1.63
C PHE A 162 22.01 -19.50 1.26
N GLY A 163 22.98 -19.82 2.13
CA GLY A 163 23.61 -21.14 2.17
C GLY A 163 24.25 -21.60 0.86
N MET A 164 24.93 -20.71 0.13
CA MET A 164 25.55 -21.03 -1.17
C MET A 164 26.46 -22.26 -1.10
N ARG A 165 27.30 -22.35 -0.07
CA ARG A 165 28.19 -23.50 0.15
C ARG A 165 27.42 -24.63 0.82
N LYS A 166 27.31 -25.76 0.11
CA LYS A 166 26.63 -26.99 0.56
C LYS A 166 27.06 -27.47 1.95
N SER A 167 28.36 -27.50 2.23
CA SER A 167 28.89 -27.95 3.54
C SER A 167 28.43 -27.06 4.69
N TRP A 168 28.49 -25.74 4.51
CA TRP A 168 28.00 -24.76 5.48
C TRP A 168 26.49 -24.90 5.69
N ARG A 169 25.72 -24.94 4.59
CA ARG A 169 24.25 -25.03 4.63
C ARG A 169 23.77 -26.25 5.40
N ARG A 170 24.31 -27.44 5.10
CA ARG A 170 23.87 -28.68 5.76
C ARG A 170 24.22 -28.67 7.24
N SER A 171 25.44 -28.26 7.58
CA SER A 171 25.86 -28.14 8.99
C SER A 171 24.98 -27.14 9.75
N PHE A 172 24.66 -26.00 9.14
CA PHE A 172 23.76 -25.01 9.73
C PHE A 172 22.35 -25.56 9.96
N LEU A 173 21.74 -26.22 8.96
CA LEU A 173 20.39 -26.78 9.10
C LEU A 173 20.34 -27.86 10.19
N GLU A 174 21.34 -28.73 10.27
CA GLU A 174 21.45 -29.73 11.33
C GLU A 174 21.57 -29.09 12.72
N GLN A 175 22.42 -28.05 12.87
CA GLN A 175 22.56 -27.36 14.13
C GLN A 175 21.29 -26.59 14.52
N LEU A 176 20.65 -25.92 13.56
CA LEU A 176 19.39 -25.19 13.77
C LEU A 176 18.28 -26.12 14.24
N ALA A 177 18.11 -27.27 13.57
CA ALA A 177 17.12 -28.29 13.94
C ALA A 177 17.38 -28.83 15.36
N ARG A 178 18.65 -29.00 15.78
CA ARG A 178 19.01 -29.44 17.13
C ARG A 178 18.73 -28.38 18.21
N ARG A 179 18.74 -27.09 17.86
CA ARG A 179 18.45 -26.01 18.83
C ARG A 179 16.97 -25.88 19.15
N ASP A 180 16.09 -26.30 18.25
CA ASP A 180 14.63 -26.34 18.45
C ASP A 180 14.05 -25.00 18.96
N ILE A 181 14.45 -23.90 18.31
CA ILE A 181 13.98 -22.56 18.66
C ILE A 181 12.50 -22.44 18.26
N PRO A 182 11.60 -22.01 19.17
CA PRO A 182 10.15 -22.06 18.93
C PRO A 182 9.70 -20.88 18.05
N VAL A 183 9.96 -20.99 16.75
CA VAL A 183 9.51 -20.05 15.71
C VAL A 183 8.41 -20.70 14.86
N ASP A 184 7.46 -19.94 14.34
CA ASP A 184 6.40 -20.52 13.48
C ASP A 184 6.99 -21.03 12.17
N LYS A 185 7.91 -20.24 11.60
CA LYS A 185 8.62 -20.61 10.37
C LYS A 185 9.91 -19.83 10.19
N TYR A 186 10.95 -20.50 9.69
CA TYR A 186 12.07 -19.81 9.04
C TYR A 186 11.77 -19.63 7.56
N TRP A 187 12.03 -18.46 7.00
CA TRP A 187 11.90 -18.20 5.57
C TRP A 187 13.20 -17.65 5.00
N LEU A 188 13.61 -18.11 3.83
CA LEU A 188 14.90 -17.76 3.24
C LEU A 188 14.82 -17.75 1.72
N LEU A 189 15.78 -17.07 1.07
CA LEU A 189 15.91 -17.08 -0.39
C LEU A 189 17.11 -17.91 -0.83
N ILE A 190 16.87 -18.89 -1.70
CA ILE A 190 17.91 -19.74 -2.29
C ILE A 190 17.62 -19.96 -3.78
N ARG A 191 18.64 -20.38 -4.51
CA ARG A 191 18.53 -20.70 -5.94
C ARG A 191 18.15 -22.16 -6.16
N VAL A 192 17.31 -22.41 -7.16
CA VAL A 192 16.88 -23.75 -7.59
C VAL A 192 18.09 -24.64 -7.90
N ASP A 193 19.10 -24.11 -8.59
CA ASP A 193 20.32 -24.84 -8.99
C ASP A 193 21.28 -25.19 -7.84
N LEU A 194 21.00 -24.77 -6.60
CA LEU A 194 21.83 -25.08 -5.44
C LEU A 194 21.23 -26.17 -4.54
N VAL A 195 19.96 -26.55 -4.72
CA VAL A 195 19.22 -27.44 -3.82
C VAL A 195 19.26 -28.88 -4.31
N GLU A 196 19.65 -29.80 -3.43
CA GLU A 196 19.60 -31.25 -3.64
C GLU A 196 18.55 -31.91 -2.72
N ASP A 197 18.16 -33.16 -3.00
CA ASP A 197 17.14 -33.90 -2.25
C ASP A 197 17.40 -33.94 -0.74
N GLU A 198 18.65 -34.17 -0.35
CA GLU A 198 19.08 -34.20 1.04
C GLU A 198 18.92 -32.82 1.72
N ASP A 199 19.06 -31.73 0.98
CA ASP A 199 18.85 -30.39 1.53
C ASP A 199 17.35 -30.18 1.87
N LEU A 200 16.42 -30.68 1.05
CA LEU A 200 14.98 -30.57 1.32
C LEU A 200 14.57 -31.30 2.59
N ARG A 201 15.15 -32.49 2.82
CA ARG A 201 14.98 -33.23 4.08
C ARG A 201 15.44 -32.38 5.27
N LEU A 202 16.63 -31.78 5.18
CA LEU A 202 17.21 -30.95 6.24
C LEU A 202 16.42 -29.66 6.47
N PHE A 203 15.92 -29.01 5.41
CA PHE A 203 15.05 -27.85 5.52
C PHE A 203 13.74 -28.17 6.25
N GLY A 204 13.13 -29.31 5.95
CA GLY A 204 11.94 -29.77 6.69
C GLY A 204 12.22 -29.98 8.17
N GLN A 205 13.34 -30.64 8.50
CA GLN A 205 13.76 -30.87 9.90
C GLN A 205 14.05 -29.57 10.66
N ALA A 206 14.59 -28.56 9.99
CA ALA A 206 14.91 -27.26 10.57
C ALA A 206 13.73 -26.26 10.56
N ASN A 207 12.52 -26.70 10.19
CA ASN A 207 11.33 -25.85 10.04
C ASN A 207 11.53 -24.66 9.06
N CYS A 208 12.27 -24.87 7.98
CA CYS A 208 12.47 -23.86 6.94
C CYS A 208 11.39 -23.94 5.84
N GLY A 209 11.01 -22.78 5.30
CA GLY A 209 10.36 -22.61 4.01
C GLY A 209 11.29 -21.86 3.04
N LEU A 210 11.10 -22.12 1.75
CA LEU A 210 12.07 -21.74 0.71
C LEU A 210 11.48 -20.78 -0.32
N GLY A 211 12.03 -19.58 -0.44
CA GLY A 211 11.77 -18.70 -1.57
C GLY A 211 12.77 -18.96 -2.69
N PHE A 212 12.25 -19.28 -3.87
CA PHE A 212 13.01 -19.40 -5.11
C PHE A 212 12.72 -18.19 -5.98
N GLY A 213 13.75 -17.43 -6.34
CA GLY A 213 13.67 -16.57 -7.51
C GLY A 213 13.63 -17.45 -8.74
N LEU A 214 12.44 -17.81 -9.23
CA LEU A 214 12.28 -18.58 -10.47
C LEU A 214 12.41 -17.64 -11.67
N GLU A 215 11.86 -16.44 -11.54
CA GLU A 215 11.79 -15.31 -12.47
C GLU A 215 10.98 -15.55 -13.74
N SER A 216 11.06 -16.73 -14.35
CA SER A 216 10.24 -17.11 -15.50
C SER A 216 10.17 -18.63 -15.67
N GLY A 217 9.06 -19.12 -16.23
CA GLY A 217 8.92 -20.49 -16.72
C GLY A 217 9.34 -20.69 -18.17
N ASP A 218 9.90 -19.65 -18.81
CA ASP A 218 10.39 -19.70 -20.20
C ASP A 218 11.93 -19.73 -20.25
N PRO A 219 12.56 -20.76 -20.86
CA PRO A 219 14.02 -20.87 -20.93
C PRO A 219 14.73 -19.72 -21.65
N ALA A 220 14.11 -19.15 -22.70
CA ALA A 220 14.71 -18.03 -23.44
C ALA A 220 14.72 -16.77 -22.57
N GLN A 221 13.62 -16.49 -21.87
CA GLN A 221 13.54 -15.38 -20.94
C GLN A 221 14.51 -15.54 -19.76
N LEU A 222 14.66 -16.75 -19.23
CA LEU A 222 15.66 -17.04 -18.19
C LEU A 222 17.11 -16.78 -18.66
N ALA A 223 17.40 -16.99 -19.94
CA ALA A 223 18.69 -16.66 -20.54
C ALA A 223 18.91 -15.14 -20.58
N VAL A 224 17.89 -14.36 -20.98
CA VAL A 224 17.93 -12.88 -20.97
C VAL A 224 18.12 -12.32 -19.56
N ILE A 225 17.47 -12.94 -18.57
CA ILE A 225 17.61 -12.62 -17.14
C ILE A 225 19.02 -12.99 -16.62
N ARG A 226 19.75 -13.84 -17.34
CA ARG A 226 21.04 -14.43 -16.90
C ARG A 226 20.87 -15.21 -15.61
N LYS A 227 19.77 -15.97 -15.52
CA LYS A 227 19.35 -16.56 -14.25
C LYS A 227 20.26 -17.68 -13.81
N SER A 228 20.66 -18.59 -14.69
CA SER A 228 21.44 -19.79 -14.35
C SER A 228 22.58 -20.01 -15.35
N GLY A 229 23.70 -20.57 -14.87
CA GLY A 229 24.75 -21.12 -15.75
C GLY A 229 24.41 -22.51 -16.29
N ARG A 230 23.32 -23.12 -15.81
CA ARG A 230 22.74 -24.39 -16.25
C ARG A 230 21.26 -24.16 -16.54
N LEU A 231 20.95 -23.61 -17.71
CA LEU A 231 19.56 -23.29 -18.08
C LEU A 231 18.80 -24.53 -18.55
N ASP A 232 19.49 -25.46 -19.18
CA ASP A 232 18.91 -26.65 -19.81
C ASP A 232 18.11 -27.53 -18.83
N ASP A 233 18.50 -27.58 -17.55
CA ASP A 233 17.85 -28.41 -16.51
C ASP A 233 17.20 -27.58 -15.39
N TYR A 234 17.17 -26.25 -15.50
CA TYR A 234 16.73 -25.37 -14.40
C TYR A 234 15.26 -25.57 -14.03
N LEU A 235 14.38 -25.59 -15.04
CA LEU A 235 12.94 -25.75 -14.85
C LEU A 235 12.57 -27.18 -14.43
N ASP A 236 13.23 -28.19 -15.00
CA ASP A 236 13.07 -29.60 -14.62
C ASP A 236 13.46 -29.80 -13.15
N ARG A 237 14.54 -29.14 -12.71
CA ARG A 237 14.98 -29.19 -11.32
C ARG A 237 13.98 -28.52 -10.37
N MET A 238 13.34 -27.43 -10.79
CA MET A 238 12.28 -26.80 -10.01
C MET A 238 11.06 -27.74 -9.88
N GLU A 239 10.68 -28.45 -10.96
CA GLU A 239 9.61 -29.45 -10.89
C GLU A 239 9.96 -30.58 -9.92
N HIS A 240 11.18 -31.11 -9.99
CA HIS A 240 11.68 -32.14 -9.07
C HIS A 240 11.66 -31.63 -7.61
N ILE A 241 12.16 -30.42 -7.36
CA ILE A 241 12.12 -29.80 -6.03
C ILE A 241 10.68 -29.68 -5.51
N ALA A 242 9.74 -29.24 -6.34
CA ALA A 242 8.33 -29.12 -5.94
C ALA A 242 7.74 -30.47 -5.50
N GLU A 243 8.08 -31.56 -6.21
CA GLU A 243 7.66 -32.91 -5.84
C GLU A 243 8.29 -33.39 -4.53
N ARG A 244 9.60 -33.23 -4.38
CA ARG A 244 10.35 -33.64 -3.19
C ARG A 244 9.95 -32.82 -1.96
N ALA A 245 9.75 -31.51 -2.11
CA ALA A 245 9.37 -30.61 -1.02
C ALA A 245 8.04 -31.04 -0.37
N ARG A 246 7.10 -31.52 -1.16
CA ARG A 246 5.83 -32.07 -0.67
C ARG A 246 6.01 -33.31 0.20
N GLU A 247 6.96 -34.19 -0.14
CA GLU A 247 7.23 -35.39 0.68
C GLU A 247 7.75 -35.04 2.07
N TYR A 248 8.54 -33.97 2.17
CA TYR A 248 9.08 -33.47 3.43
C TYR A 248 8.21 -32.38 4.08
N ASP A 249 7.03 -32.09 3.53
CA ASP A 249 6.12 -31.02 3.96
C ASP A 249 6.83 -29.65 4.07
N VAL A 250 7.73 -29.34 3.13
CA VAL A 250 8.47 -28.08 3.05
C VAL A 250 7.68 -27.10 2.19
N PRO A 251 7.23 -25.96 2.73
CA PRO A 251 6.61 -24.92 1.91
C PRO A 251 7.67 -24.18 1.10
N TRP A 252 7.31 -23.80 -0.11
CA TRP A 252 8.19 -23.03 -0.99
C TRP A 252 7.41 -21.95 -1.75
N GLY A 253 8.13 -20.97 -2.30
CA GLY A 253 7.57 -19.89 -3.11
C GLY A 253 8.34 -19.78 -4.40
N ALA A 254 7.66 -19.67 -5.54
CA ALA A 254 8.28 -19.25 -6.79
C ALA A 254 7.96 -17.77 -7.02
N ASN A 255 8.98 -16.93 -7.05
CA ASN A 255 8.87 -15.53 -7.46
C ASN A 255 9.10 -15.46 -8.96
N VAL A 256 8.19 -14.80 -9.68
CA VAL A 256 8.22 -14.62 -11.14
C VAL A 256 8.16 -13.12 -11.44
N ILE A 257 8.93 -12.69 -12.44
CA ILE A 257 8.98 -11.30 -12.88
C ILE A 257 8.20 -11.19 -14.19
N CYS A 258 7.21 -10.30 -14.24
CA CYS A 258 6.47 -9.96 -15.45
C CYS A 258 6.87 -8.57 -15.96
N GLY A 259 7.12 -8.46 -17.26
CA GLY A 259 7.57 -7.25 -17.92
C GLY A 259 9.09 -7.04 -17.88
N HIS A 260 9.88 -8.10 -17.69
CA HIS A 260 11.34 -7.96 -17.77
C HIS A 260 11.77 -7.56 -19.19
N PRO A 261 12.74 -6.63 -19.36
CA PRO A 261 13.28 -6.30 -20.69
C PRO A 261 13.61 -7.53 -21.54
N GLY A 262 13.13 -7.55 -22.79
CA GLY A 262 13.23 -8.69 -23.70
C GLY A 262 12.05 -9.67 -23.64
N GLU A 263 11.14 -9.55 -22.67
CA GLU A 263 9.96 -10.42 -22.60
C GLU A 263 8.96 -10.13 -23.73
N THR A 264 8.32 -11.18 -24.22
CA THR A 264 7.32 -11.14 -25.29
C THR A 264 6.04 -11.84 -24.83
N GLU A 265 4.93 -11.63 -25.53
CA GLU A 265 3.70 -12.39 -25.26
C GLU A 265 3.93 -13.91 -25.33
N ALA A 266 4.73 -14.39 -26.29
CA ALA A 266 5.03 -15.80 -26.45
C ALA A 266 5.74 -16.38 -25.21
N THR A 267 6.77 -15.68 -24.70
CA THR A 267 7.49 -16.10 -23.50
C THR A 267 6.61 -16.03 -22.25
N MET A 268 5.71 -15.03 -22.14
CA MET A 268 4.73 -14.97 -21.06
C MET A 268 3.77 -16.16 -21.09
N ARG A 269 3.27 -16.55 -22.26
CA ARG A 269 2.38 -17.71 -22.42
C ARG A 269 3.12 -19.02 -22.09
N THR A 270 4.37 -19.19 -22.52
CA THR A 270 5.20 -20.35 -22.14
C THR A 270 5.40 -20.41 -20.63
N SER A 271 5.75 -19.29 -20.01
CA SER A 271 5.93 -19.16 -18.57
C SER A 271 4.65 -19.54 -17.81
N ALA A 272 3.51 -18.99 -18.19
CA ALA A 272 2.22 -19.30 -17.58
C ALA A 272 1.83 -20.78 -17.73
N ALA A 273 2.09 -21.38 -18.91
CA ALA A 273 1.84 -22.80 -19.14
C ALA A 273 2.73 -23.69 -18.24
N TYR A 274 3.99 -23.34 -18.07
CA TYR A 274 4.91 -24.01 -17.14
C TYR A 274 4.41 -23.90 -15.69
N LEU A 275 4.09 -22.69 -15.23
CA LEU A 275 3.60 -22.44 -13.87
C LEU A 275 2.28 -23.18 -13.61
N GLY A 276 1.36 -23.20 -14.59
CA GLY A 276 0.14 -23.98 -14.52
C GLY A 276 0.41 -25.46 -14.25
N ARG A 277 1.37 -26.08 -14.95
CA ARG A 277 1.78 -27.49 -14.69
C ARG A 277 2.45 -27.65 -13.33
N LEU A 278 3.31 -26.70 -12.94
CA LEU A 278 4.05 -26.74 -11.68
C LEU A 278 3.11 -26.73 -10.46
N PHE A 279 2.03 -25.95 -10.49
CA PHE A 279 1.11 -25.78 -9.36
C PHE A 279 -0.15 -26.66 -9.42
N ARG A 280 -0.65 -27.05 -10.60
CA ARG A 280 -1.85 -27.91 -10.76
C ARG A 280 -1.53 -29.41 -10.74
N ARG A 281 -0.64 -29.85 -9.84
CA ARG A 281 -0.27 -31.27 -9.75
C ARG A 281 -1.40 -32.07 -9.08
N GLU A 282 -1.65 -33.29 -9.55
CA GLU A 282 -2.71 -34.18 -9.03
C GLU A 282 -2.63 -34.41 -7.53
N ARG A 283 -1.40 -34.46 -6.99
CA ARG A 283 -1.16 -34.73 -5.57
C ARG A 283 -1.02 -33.46 -4.71
N GLY A 284 -1.38 -32.30 -5.26
CA GLY A 284 -1.27 -30.99 -4.63
C GLY A 284 0.15 -30.42 -4.58
N THR A 285 0.29 -29.22 -4.03
CA THR A 285 1.54 -28.46 -3.89
C THR A 285 1.72 -27.91 -2.46
N THR A 286 2.96 -27.84 -1.99
CA THR A 286 3.35 -27.02 -0.82
C THR A 286 3.89 -25.66 -1.24
N GLY A 287 3.85 -25.36 -2.54
CA GLY A 287 4.30 -24.13 -3.14
C GLY A 287 3.24 -23.03 -3.13
N PHE A 288 3.68 -21.78 -3.14
CA PHE A 288 2.89 -20.64 -3.59
C PHE A 288 3.61 -19.87 -4.70
N LEU A 289 2.87 -19.03 -5.41
CA LEU A 289 3.35 -18.23 -6.53
C LEU A 289 3.30 -16.75 -6.16
N SER A 290 4.41 -16.04 -6.32
CA SER A 290 4.48 -14.56 -6.27
C SER A 290 4.73 -14.05 -7.68
N VAL A 291 3.90 -13.13 -8.14
CA VAL A 291 4.02 -12.52 -9.47
C VAL A 291 4.24 -11.04 -9.28
N ASP A 292 5.43 -10.58 -9.65
CA ASP A 292 5.83 -9.20 -9.45
C ASP A 292 6.13 -8.53 -10.79
N PRO A 293 5.69 -7.28 -10.99
CA PRO A 293 6.10 -6.51 -12.15
C PRO A 293 7.60 -6.23 -12.08
N PHE A 294 8.26 -6.24 -13.23
CA PHE A 294 9.64 -5.76 -13.36
C PHE A 294 9.72 -4.31 -12.89
N ARG A 295 10.77 -4.03 -12.11
CA ARG A 295 11.14 -2.68 -11.69
C ARG A 295 12.58 -2.41 -12.09
N LEU A 296 12.82 -1.29 -12.75
CA LEU A 296 14.16 -0.86 -13.08
C LEU A 296 14.87 -0.37 -11.80
N TYR A 297 15.79 -1.15 -11.25
CA TYR A 297 16.60 -0.71 -10.11
C TYR A 297 17.89 -0.03 -10.57
N PRO A 298 18.21 1.17 -10.05
CA PRO A 298 19.48 1.82 -10.36
C PRO A 298 20.67 0.96 -9.90
N GLY A 299 21.74 0.98 -10.67
CA GLY A 299 22.96 0.20 -10.39
C GLY A 299 22.83 -1.30 -10.63
N SER A 300 21.69 -1.78 -11.15
CA SER A 300 21.56 -3.13 -11.67
C SER A 300 22.27 -3.26 -13.03
N PRO A 301 22.63 -4.48 -13.48
CA PRO A 301 23.24 -4.65 -14.81
C PRO A 301 22.37 -4.14 -15.97
N ILE A 302 21.05 -4.32 -15.90
CA ILE A 302 20.12 -3.76 -16.89
C ILE A 302 20.19 -2.23 -16.90
N ASP A 303 20.27 -1.60 -15.73
CA ASP A 303 20.36 -0.15 -15.63
C ASP A 303 21.65 0.39 -16.26
N ALA A 304 22.76 -0.32 -16.10
CA ALA A 304 24.04 0.02 -16.71
C ALA A 304 24.07 -0.22 -18.23
N ASP A 305 23.24 -1.12 -18.77
CA ASP A 305 23.26 -1.53 -20.17
C ASP A 305 21.88 -1.41 -20.87
N ARG A 306 21.09 -0.40 -20.50
CA ARG A 306 19.74 -0.16 -21.08
C ARG A 306 19.78 -0.11 -22.61
N GLY A 307 20.80 0.52 -23.18
CA GLY A 307 20.95 0.67 -24.62
C GLY A 307 21.08 -0.66 -25.37
N HIS A 308 21.62 -1.71 -24.75
CA HIS A 308 21.60 -3.05 -25.35
C HIS A 308 20.16 -3.55 -25.52
N TYR A 309 19.35 -3.46 -24.47
CA TYR A 309 17.96 -3.93 -24.49
C TYR A 309 17.09 -3.13 -25.48
N GLU A 310 17.27 -1.81 -25.53
CA GLU A 310 16.60 -0.92 -26.50
C GLU A 310 16.90 -1.35 -27.95
N ARG A 311 18.16 -1.67 -28.27
CA ARG A 311 18.56 -2.07 -29.63
C ARG A 311 18.20 -3.51 -29.97
N THR A 312 18.28 -4.43 -29.02
CA THR A 312 18.13 -5.87 -29.27
C THR A 312 16.68 -6.31 -29.22
N TYR A 313 15.87 -5.74 -28.32
CA TYR A 313 14.49 -6.17 -28.11
C TYR A 313 13.46 -5.08 -28.41
N GLY A 314 13.89 -3.84 -28.66
CA GLY A 314 12.99 -2.70 -28.77
C GLY A 314 12.39 -2.28 -27.43
N THR A 315 13.02 -2.67 -26.31
CA THR A 315 12.60 -2.27 -24.96
C THR A 315 12.56 -0.76 -24.85
N ARG A 316 11.56 -0.20 -24.16
CA ARG A 316 11.48 1.24 -23.87
C ARG A 316 11.41 1.48 -22.38
N PHE A 317 12.39 2.20 -21.84
CA PHE A 317 12.38 2.68 -20.47
C PHE A 317 11.80 4.09 -20.45
N HIS A 318 10.52 4.23 -20.07
CA HIS A 318 9.84 5.53 -20.15
C HIS A 318 10.35 6.52 -19.10
N HIS A 319 10.79 6.03 -17.95
CA HIS A 319 11.27 6.87 -16.85
C HIS A 319 12.49 6.28 -16.12
N PRO A 320 13.69 6.29 -16.73
CA PRO A 320 14.87 5.63 -16.15
C PRO A 320 15.36 6.25 -14.83
N HIS A 321 15.03 7.51 -14.57
CA HIS A 321 15.31 8.23 -13.31
C HIS A 321 14.04 8.42 -12.48
N TRP A 322 13.25 7.35 -12.31
CA TRP A 322 11.94 7.39 -11.65
C TRP A 322 11.92 7.89 -10.21
N TRP A 323 13.07 7.92 -9.53
CA TRP A 323 13.16 8.41 -8.15
C TRP A 323 13.22 9.94 -8.05
N ASP A 324 13.45 10.64 -9.16
CA ASP A 324 13.47 12.10 -9.19
C ASP A 324 12.06 12.71 -9.26
N ASP A 325 11.06 11.89 -9.57
CA ASP A 325 9.70 12.34 -9.93
C ASP A 325 8.57 11.50 -9.28
N GLY A 326 7.39 12.12 -9.19
CA GLY A 326 6.09 11.44 -9.14
C GLY A 326 5.89 10.26 -8.15
N ASP A 327 5.22 9.21 -8.66
CA ASP A 327 4.93 7.94 -7.96
C ASP A 327 5.99 6.89 -8.33
N PRO A 328 6.98 6.65 -7.45
CA PRO A 328 8.13 5.82 -7.79
C PRO A 328 7.76 4.37 -8.10
N ALA A 329 6.64 3.84 -7.59
CA ALA A 329 6.28 2.45 -7.92
C ALA A 329 5.85 2.32 -9.37
N PHE A 330 4.89 3.12 -9.83
CA PHE A 330 4.46 3.08 -11.23
C PHE A 330 5.63 3.42 -12.16
N LEU A 331 6.36 4.51 -11.87
CA LEU A 331 7.43 4.98 -12.74
C LEU A 331 8.57 3.95 -12.88
N SER A 332 8.89 3.21 -11.81
CA SER A 332 9.88 2.12 -11.88
C SER A 332 9.42 0.92 -12.71
N GLU A 333 8.10 0.73 -12.86
CA GLU A 333 7.46 -0.36 -13.60
C GLU A 333 7.12 0.03 -15.05
N TRP A 334 7.25 1.32 -15.39
CA TRP A 334 6.86 1.86 -16.69
C TRP A 334 7.91 1.58 -17.76
N VAL A 335 7.92 0.32 -18.18
CA VAL A 335 8.83 -0.25 -19.17
C VAL A 335 8.01 -1.03 -20.18
N ASP A 336 8.22 -0.77 -21.47
CA ASP A 336 7.76 -1.66 -22.53
C ASP A 336 8.83 -2.75 -22.71
N PRO A 337 8.53 -4.02 -22.42
CA PRO A 337 9.55 -5.07 -22.43
C PRO A 337 10.20 -5.29 -23.80
N SER A 338 9.44 -5.17 -24.88
CA SER A 338 9.92 -5.40 -26.26
C SER A 338 9.06 -4.65 -27.28
N GLU A 339 9.49 -4.61 -28.56
CA GLU A 339 8.78 -3.92 -29.64
C GLU A 339 7.33 -4.39 -29.81
N GLY A 340 7.08 -5.69 -29.59
CA GLY A 340 5.76 -6.31 -29.72
C GLY A 340 4.96 -6.39 -28.42
N LEU A 341 5.47 -5.86 -27.32
CA LEU A 341 4.82 -5.93 -26.01
C LEU A 341 5.01 -4.61 -25.26
N ASP A 342 3.97 -3.77 -25.24
CA ASP A 342 3.95 -2.57 -24.40
C ASP A 342 3.52 -2.87 -22.95
N TRP A 343 3.74 -1.92 -22.04
CA TRP A 343 3.46 -2.10 -20.62
C TRP A 343 1.98 -2.41 -20.32
N ARG A 344 1.03 -1.84 -21.10
CA ARG A 344 -0.42 -2.02 -20.89
C ARG A 344 -0.85 -3.42 -21.31
N THR A 345 -0.36 -3.85 -22.46
CA THR A 345 -0.59 -5.18 -23.02
C THR A 345 0.02 -6.23 -22.12
N ARG A 346 1.23 -5.99 -21.60
CA ARG A 346 1.86 -6.85 -20.58
C ARG A 346 1.01 -6.97 -19.33
N GLU A 347 0.48 -5.86 -18.80
CA GLU A 347 -0.38 -5.89 -17.60
C GLU A 347 -1.67 -6.69 -17.84
N ALA A 348 -2.31 -6.48 -18.99
CA ALA A 348 -3.49 -7.25 -19.40
C ALA A 348 -3.18 -8.76 -19.53
N LEU A 349 -2.05 -9.11 -20.16
CA LEU A 349 -1.60 -10.49 -20.30
C LEU A 349 -1.21 -11.13 -18.96
N GLN A 350 -0.56 -10.39 -18.05
CA GLN A 350 -0.26 -10.87 -16.70
C GLN A 350 -1.56 -11.28 -15.99
N HIS A 351 -2.60 -10.44 -16.07
CA HIS A 351 -3.90 -10.75 -15.51
C HIS A 351 -4.54 -11.97 -16.21
N GLU A 352 -4.63 -11.97 -17.54
CA GLU A 352 -5.20 -13.07 -18.34
C GLU A 352 -4.54 -14.42 -18.02
N LEU A 353 -3.20 -14.44 -17.96
CA LEU A 353 -2.43 -15.67 -17.93
C LEU A 353 -2.18 -16.20 -16.52
N LEU A 354 -1.94 -15.32 -15.53
CA LEU A 354 -1.44 -15.74 -14.22
C LEU A 354 -2.50 -15.72 -13.11
N VAL A 355 -3.57 -14.92 -13.23
CA VAL A 355 -4.68 -14.98 -12.27
C VAL A 355 -5.33 -16.38 -12.22
N PRO A 356 -5.59 -17.06 -13.35
CA PRO A 356 -6.08 -18.44 -13.31
C PRO A 356 -5.10 -19.43 -12.68
N VAL A 357 -3.80 -19.19 -12.77
CA VAL A 357 -2.80 -20.04 -12.10
C VAL A 357 -2.84 -19.79 -10.59
N LEU A 358 -2.83 -18.51 -10.16
CA LEU A 358 -2.89 -18.09 -8.76
C LEU A 358 -4.15 -18.60 -8.05
N ALA A 359 -5.31 -18.49 -8.69
CA ALA A 359 -6.59 -18.95 -8.15
C ALA A 359 -6.59 -20.47 -7.85
N ASP A 360 -5.86 -21.25 -8.65
CA ASP A 360 -5.76 -22.69 -8.47
C ASP A 360 -4.75 -23.10 -7.40
N VAL A 361 -3.76 -22.25 -7.08
CA VAL A 361 -2.75 -22.56 -6.04
C VAL A 361 -3.44 -22.85 -4.71
N GLU A 362 -4.40 -22.02 -4.28
CA GLU A 362 -5.09 -22.22 -3.01
C GLU A 362 -5.84 -23.57 -2.98
N GLN A 363 -6.49 -23.93 -4.09
CA GLN A 363 -7.26 -25.19 -4.19
C GLN A 363 -6.37 -26.43 -4.10
N HIS A 364 -5.13 -26.33 -4.56
CA HIS A 364 -4.16 -27.43 -4.58
C HIS A 364 -3.16 -27.36 -3.41
N PHE A 365 -3.31 -26.41 -2.48
CA PHE A 365 -2.34 -26.19 -1.40
C PHE A 365 -2.49 -27.21 -0.26
N VAL A 366 -1.50 -28.10 -0.13
CA VAL A 366 -1.53 -29.28 0.76
C VAL A 366 -0.51 -29.24 1.91
N TYR A 367 0.16 -28.12 2.14
CA TYR A 367 1.07 -27.99 3.29
C TYR A 367 0.33 -28.20 4.62
N ARG A 368 0.89 -29.01 5.52
CA ARG A 368 0.23 -29.46 6.76
C ARG A 368 0.79 -28.83 8.04
N GLY A 369 1.93 -28.15 7.96
CA GLY A 369 2.57 -27.55 9.13
C GLY A 369 1.81 -26.34 9.71
N PRO A 370 2.21 -25.88 10.91
CA PRO A 370 1.47 -24.89 11.70
C PRO A 370 1.32 -23.52 11.01
N ALA A 371 2.27 -23.14 10.15
CA ALA A 371 2.23 -21.89 9.39
C ALA A 371 1.27 -21.92 8.17
N ARG A 372 0.39 -22.92 8.05
CA ARG A 372 -0.48 -23.09 6.86
C ARG A 372 -1.34 -21.86 6.55
N GLU A 373 -1.99 -21.29 7.57
CA GLU A 373 -2.87 -20.13 7.36
C GLU A 373 -2.10 -18.88 6.92
N TYR A 374 -0.84 -18.75 7.38
CA TYR A 374 0.05 -17.69 6.90
C TYR A 374 0.27 -17.78 5.39
N PHE A 375 0.55 -18.97 4.86
CA PHE A 375 0.76 -19.17 3.42
C PHE A 375 -0.54 -19.03 2.61
N LEU A 376 -1.67 -19.51 3.12
CA LEU A 376 -2.97 -19.28 2.48
C LEU A 376 -3.31 -17.79 2.38
N ARG A 377 -3.04 -17.03 3.43
CA ARG A 377 -3.18 -15.57 3.39
C ARG A 377 -2.27 -14.97 2.32
N ALA A 378 -1.00 -15.36 2.26
CA ALA A 378 -0.08 -14.88 1.24
C ALA A 378 -0.54 -15.21 -0.20
N ILE A 379 -1.11 -16.40 -0.42
CA ILE A 379 -1.70 -16.80 -1.72
C ILE A 379 -2.88 -15.88 -2.09
N ARG A 380 -3.81 -15.63 -1.15
CA ARG A 380 -4.96 -14.74 -1.36
C ARG A 380 -4.54 -13.30 -1.61
N GLU A 381 -3.53 -12.82 -0.88
CA GLU A 381 -2.93 -11.49 -1.08
C GLU A 381 -2.30 -11.36 -2.48
N GLN A 382 -1.60 -12.38 -2.96
CA GLN A 382 -1.04 -12.40 -4.33
C GLN A 382 -2.12 -12.43 -5.41
N LEU A 383 -3.20 -13.21 -5.21
CA LEU A 383 -4.35 -13.21 -6.11
C LEU A 383 -5.01 -11.83 -6.19
N ALA A 384 -5.19 -11.17 -5.04
CA ALA A 384 -5.73 -9.81 -4.99
C ALA A 384 -4.79 -8.79 -5.65
N PHE A 385 -3.48 -8.91 -5.43
CA PHE A 385 -2.47 -8.03 -6.02
C PHE A 385 -2.40 -8.13 -7.55
N CYS A 386 -2.58 -9.34 -8.10
CA CYS A 386 -2.59 -9.57 -9.55
C CYS A 386 -3.97 -9.37 -10.20
N GLY A 387 -5.00 -9.05 -9.42
CA GLY A 387 -6.29 -8.62 -9.94
C GLY A 387 -6.18 -7.30 -10.73
N PRO A 388 -7.26 -6.86 -11.39
CA PRO A 388 -7.23 -5.63 -12.18
C PRO A 388 -6.81 -4.45 -11.30
N ARG A 389 -5.66 -3.84 -11.61
CA ARG A 389 -5.25 -2.60 -10.94
C ARG A 389 -6.18 -1.49 -11.42
N SER A 390 -6.93 -0.90 -10.49
CA SER A 390 -7.67 0.31 -10.79
C SER A 390 -6.70 1.49 -10.76
N ARG A 391 -6.72 2.37 -11.77
CA ARG A 391 -5.99 3.66 -11.73
C ARG A 391 -6.23 4.45 -10.44
N MET A 392 -7.34 4.18 -9.75
CA MET A 392 -7.65 4.77 -8.45
C MET A 392 -6.62 4.44 -7.37
N HIS A 393 -6.00 3.25 -7.42
CA HIS A 393 -4.94 2.88 -6.49
C HIS A 393 -3.71 3.78 -6.66
N ASP A 394 -3.33 4.08 -7.90
CA ASP A 394 -2.19 4.95 -8.20
C ASP A 394 -2.50 6.40 -7.79
N TYR A 395 -3.74 6.86 -8.01
CA TYR A 395 -4.16 8.18 -7.53
C TYR A 395 -4.11 8.26 -5.99
N ASP A 396 -4.58 7.26 -5.25
CA ASP A 396 -4.47 7.23 -3.79
C ASP A 396 -3.03 7.39 -3.33
N ARG A 397 -2.11 6.64 -3.95
CA ARG A 397 -0.69 6.69 -3.62
C ARG A 397 -0.07 8.04 -3.96
N TYR A 398 -0.33 8.56 -5.14
CA TYR A 398 0.16 9.87 -5.58
C TYR A 398 -0.27 10.97 -4.62
N TYR A 399 -1.56 11.03 -4.26
CA TYR A 399 -2.06 12.07 -3.38
C TYR A 399 -1.66 11.86 -1.91
N ALA A 400 -1.53 10.62 -1.44
CA ALA A 400 -0.92 10.31 -0.15
C ALA A 400 0.53 10.80 -0.09
N TRP A 401 1.29 10.61 -1.18
CA TRP A 401 2.66 11.10 -1.31
C TRP A 401 2.74 12.62 -1.26
N GLN A 402 1.87 13.34 -1.98
CA GLN A 402 1.83 14.81 -1.89
C GLN A 402 1.54 15.30 -0.47
N SER A 403 0.65 14.61 0.26
CA SER A 403 0.38 14.89 1.67
C SER A 403 1.63 14.68 2.54
N TYR A 404 2.35 13.57 2.33
CA TYR A 404 3.61 13.28 3.03
C TYR A 404 4.69 14.34 2.79
N LEU A 405 4.75 14.90 1.58
CA LEU A 405 5.65 16.00 1.20
C LEU A 405 5.22 17.36 1.78
N GLY A 406 4.13 17.45 2.54
CA GLY A 406 3.61 18.71 3.09
C GLY A 406 2.92 19.60 2.04
N ARG A 407 2.51 19.04 0.91
CA ARG A 407 1.86 19.74 -0.21
C ARG A 407 0.34 19.51 -0.20
N ARG A 408 -0.26 19.24 0.97
CA ARG A 408 -1.66 18.78 1.08
C ARG A 408 -2.64 19.80 0.48
N ARG A 409 -2.48 21.09 0.77
CA ARG A 409 -3.33 22.16 0.17
C ARG A 409 -3.26 22.20 -1.35
N ALA A 410 -2.05 22.21 -1.91
CA ALA A 410 -1.84 22.21 -3.36
C ALA A 410 -2.43 20.95 -4.01
N ALA A 411 -2.29 19.80 -3.34
CA ALA A 411 -2.81 18.54 -3.81
C ALA A 411 -4.35 18.50 -3.76
N ILE A 412 -4.99 19.02 -2.71
CA ILE A 412 -6.46 19.15 -2.63
C ILE A 412 -6.99 20.05 -3.76
N ALA A 413 -6.33 21.18 -4.02
CA ALA A 413 -6.69 22.06 -5.12
C ALA A 413 -6.53 21.37 -6.49
N GLY A 414 -5.39 20.71 -6.73
CA GLY A 414 -5.10 19.98 -7.96
C GLY A 414 -6.08 18.83 -8.22
N ARG A 415 -6.52 18.13 -7.17
CA ARG A 415 -7.53 17.06 -7.25
C ARG A 415 -8.83 17.52 -7.91
N ARG A 416 -9.28 18.75 -7.65
CA ARG A 416 -10.55 19.27 -8.20
C ARG A 416 -10.52 19.43 -9.70
N THR A 417 -9.36 19.81 -10.24
CA THR A 417 -9.13 20.06 -11.66
C THR A 417 -8.54 18.85 -12.39
N HIS A 418 -8.34 17.72 -11.71
CA HIS A 418 -7.71 16.54 -12.29
C HIS A 418 -8.70 15.74 -13.15
N VAL A 419 -8.71 16.01 -14.46
CA VAL A 419 -9.69 15.46 -15.42
C VAL A 419 -9.71 13.94 -15.47
N GLU A 420 -8.53 13.29 -15.51
CA GLU A 420 -8.46 11.84 -15.63
C GLU A 420 -9.00 11.13 -14.38
N LEU A 421 -8.58 11.57 -13.19
CA LEU A 421 -9.14 11.14 -11.91
C LEU A 421 -10.67 11.24 -11.89
N ALA A 422 -11.22 12.42 -12.22
CA ALA A 422 -12.66 12.62 -12.23
C ALA A 422 -13.38 11.67 -13.20
N THR A 423 -12.79 11.44 -14.38
CA THR A 423 -13.31 10.51 -15.39
C THR A 423 -13.30 9.07 -14.87
N CYS A 424 -12.17 8.60 -14.33
CA CYS A 424 -12.03 7.27 -13.76
C CYS A 424 -12.98 7.05 -12.59
N ALA A 425 -13.05 8.01 -11.66
CA ALA A 425 -13.92 7.94 -10.50
C ALA A 425 -15.41 7.90 -10.90
N LYS A 426 -15.81 8.67 -11.92
CA LYS A 426 -17.16 8.65 -12.47
C LYS A 426 -17.52 7.28 -13.08
N LEU A 427 -16.64 6.71 -13.90
CA LEU A 427 -16.86 5.39 -14.52
C LEU A 427 -17.03 4.30 -13.47
N LEU A 428 -16.13 4.23 -12.49
CA LEU A 428 -16.20 3.23 -11.42
C LEU A 428 -17.44 3.40 -10.53
N ARG A 429 -17.85 4.64 -10.23
CA ARG A 429 -19.12 4.88 -9.54
C ARG A 429 -20.32 4.40 -10.36
N ALA A 430 -20.32 4.62 -11.68
CA ALA A 430 -21.36 4.14 -12.58
C ALA A 430 -21.45 2.61 -12.57
N GLU A 431 -20.32 1.90 -12.57
CA GLU A 431 -20.25 0.44 -12.44
C GLU A 431 -20.80 -0.07 -11.11
N ALA A 432 -20.65 0.71 -10.02
CA ALA A 432 -21.17 0.36 -8.70
C ALA A 432 -22.69 0.56 -8.55
N LEU A 433 -23.35 1.33 -9.44
CA LEU A 433 -24.77 1.70 -9.28
C LEU A 433 -25.75 0.52 -9.19
N PRO A 434 -25.59 -0.60 -9.92
CA PRO A 434 -26.47 -1.75 -9.76
C PRO A 434 -26.40 -2.35 -8.35
N ALA A 435 -25.20 -2.44 -7.77
CA ALA A 435 -25.01 -2.91 -6.40
C ALA A 435 -25.59 -1.92 -5.37
N VAL A 436 -25.38 -0.62 -5.59
CA VAL A 436 -26.01 0.46 -4.79
C VAL A 436 -27.52 0.33 -4.80
N ALA A 437 -28.11 0.10 -5.98
CA ALA A 437 -29.56 -0.02 -6.13
C ALA A 437 -30.13 -1.23 -5.37
N MET A 438 -29.43 -2.38 -5.47
CA MET A 438 -29.80 -3.59 -4.76
C MET A 438 -29.66 -3.44 -3.24
N ALA A 439 -28.62 -2.74 -2.76
CA ALA A 439 -28.35 -2.55 -1.34
C ALA A 439 -29.24 -1.49 -0.67
N ALA A 440 -29.79 -0.53 -1.44
CA ALA A 440 -30.64 0.51 -0.89
C ALA A 440 -32.02 -0.01 -0.43
N ASP A 441 -32.46 -1.13 -1.01
CA ASP A 441 -33.68 -1.87 -0.65
C ASP A 441 -34.94 -0.99 -0.56
N VAL A 442 -35.08 -0.08 -1.52
CA VAL A 442 -36.27 0.78 -1.72
C VAL A 442 -36.48 1.02 -3.22
N ALA A 443 -37.69 1.44 -3.62
CA ALA A 443 -37.96 1.86 -4.98
C ALA A 443 -37.28 3.22 -5.26
N LEU A 444 -36.06 3.17 -5.80
CA LEU A 444 -35.20 4.34 -5.95
C LEU A 444 -35.66 5.33 -7.02
N ASP A 445 -35.52 6.62 -6.70
CA ASP A 445 -35.70 7.72 -7.64
C ASP A 445 -34.51 7.79 -8.64
N ALA A 446 -34.82 7.88 -9.93
CA ALA A 446 -33.83 8.03 -10.99
C ALA A 446 -32.98 9.32 -10.84
N ALA A 447 -33.56 10.40 -10.30
CA ALA A 447 -32.85 11.63 -10.01
C ALA A 447 -31.77 11.42 -8.93
N VAL A 448 -32.07 10.64 -7.89
CA VAL A 448 -31.13 10.29 -6.82
C VAL A 448 -29.98 9.45 -7.36
N MET A 449 -30.27 8.43 -8.17
CA MET A 449 -29.21 7.61 -8.79
C MET A 449 -28.35 8.42 -9.76
N THR A 450 -28.95 9.34 -10.51
CA THR A 450 -28.21 10.28 -11.37
C THR A 450 -27.32 11.21 -10.54
N ALA A 451 -27.79 11.68 -9.38
CA ALA A 451 -26.98 12.51 -8.50
C ALA A 451 -25.76 11.74 -7.96
N ILE A 452 -25.95 10.50 -7.52
CA ILE A 452 -24.86 9.62 -7.06
C ILE A 452 -23.84 9.35 -8.17
N ALA A 453 -24.27 9.21 -9.42
CA ALA A 453 -23.38 9.01 -10.56
C ALA A 453 -22.56 10.26 -10.91
N GLU A 454 -23.14 11.45 -10.78
CA GLU A 454 -22.59 12.69 -11.31
C GLU A 454 -21.79 13.49 -10.28
N VAL A 455 -22.21 13.54 -9.01
CA VAL A 455 -21.55 14.36 -7.99
C VAL A 455 -20.19 13.76 -7.61
N PRO A 456 -19.06 14.44 -7.78
CA PRO A 456 -17.72 13.87 -7.66
C PRO A 456 -17.32 13.53 -6.20
N ARG A 457 -17.74 12.36 -5.70
CA ARG A 457 -17.53 11.89 -4.32
C ARG A 457 -16.06 11.93 -3.88
N GLU A 458 -15.13 11.72 -4.81
CA GLU A 458 -13.68 11.78 -4.61
C GLU A 458 -13.18 13.14 -4.10
N ARG A 459 -13.96 14.22 -4.28
CA ARG A 459 -13.64 15.56 -3.76
C ARG A 459 -13.95 15.71 -2.27
N PHE A 460 -14.82 14.86 -1.73
CA PHE A 460 -15.37 14.97 -0.38
C PHE A 460 -14.76 13.96 0.59
N VAL A 461 -13.75 13.18 0.17
CA VAL A 461 -13.03 12.24 1.03
C VAL A 461 -11.61 12.73 1.31
N PRO A 462 -10.93 12.19 2.34
CA PRO A 462 -9.50 12.43 2.53
C PRO A 462 -8.69 12.13 1.27
N ILE A 463 -7.57 12.82 1.12
CA ILE A 463 -6.79 12.82 -0.12
C ILE A 463 -6.13 11.47 -0.42
N ASP A 464 -6.03 10.61 0.60
CA ASP A 464 -5.46 9.27 0.60
C ASP A 464 -6.55 8.16 0.65
N ARG A 465 -7.82 8.52 0.38
CA ARG A 465 -9.00 7.64 0.42
C ARG A 465 -9.86 7.75 -0.86
N ILE A 466 -9.28 8.18 -1.96
CA ILE A 466 -9.96 8.42 -3.23
C ILE A 466 -10.44 7.10 -3.87
N ALA A 467 -9.69 6.00 -3.81
CA ALA A 467 -10.18 4.72 -4.34
C ALA A 467 -11.35 4.13 -3.54
N GLU A 468 -11.52 4.55 -2.28
CA GLU A 468 -12.67 4.18 -1.47
C GLU A 468 -13.94 4.92 -1.89
N SER A 469 -13.82 6.13 -2.44
CA SER A 469 -14.98 6.95 -2.83
C SER A 469 -15.76 6.38 -4.01
N THR A 470 -15.15 5.51 -4.82
CA THR A 470 -15.80 4.92 -6.00
C THR A 470 -16.64 3.69 -5.68
N ARG A 471 -16.52 3.15 -4.47
CA ARG A 471 -17.19 1.93 -4.02
C ARG A 471 -18.35 2.25 -3.09
N ASP A 472 -19.33 1.36 -3.07
CA ASP A 472 -20.47 1.45 -2.15
C ASP A 472 -20.08 1.03 -0.72
N GLN A 473 -19.28 1.87 -0.08
CA GLN A 473 -18.74 1.64 1.26
C GLN A 473 -18.69 2.96 2.04
N VAL A 474 -18.59 2.83 3.36
CA VAL A 474 -18.32 3.95 4.26
C VAL A 474 -16.87 4.40 4.11
N VAL A 475 -16.62 5.70 4.15
CA VAL A 475 -15.27 6.28 4.12
C VAL A 475 -15.04 7.10 5.38
N ASP A 476 -13.98 6.78 6.12
CA ASP A 476 -13.56 7.54 7.30
C ASP A 476 -12.99 8.91 6.89
N LEU A 477 -13.47 9.99 7.51
CA LEU A 477 -13.12 11.36 7.17
C LEU A 477 -12.01 11.93 8.06
N ASP A 478 -11.80 11.39 9.26
CA ASP A 478 -10.87 11.96 10.25
C ASP A 478 -9.95 10.92 10.92
N GLY A 479 -10.08 9.64 10.57
CA GLY A 479 -9.26 8.55 11.08
C GLY A 479 -9.73 8.02 12.44
N SER A 480 -10.80 8.58 13.01
CA SER A 480 -11.37 8.13 14.28
C SER A 480 -12.43 7.04 14.12
N GLY A 481 -12.93 6.83 12.91
CA GLY A 481 -14.13 6.03 12.63
C GLY A 481 -15.44 6.64 13.15
N GLN A 482 -15.40 7.84 13.76
CA GLN A 482 -16.57 8.55 14.29
C GLN A 482 -17.09 9.67 13.38
N ALA A 483 -16.35 10.02 12.33
CA ALA A 483 -16.82 10.90 11.26
C ALA A 483 -16.64 10.20 9.92
N THR A 484 -17.74 10.02 9.18
CA THR A 484 -17.72 9.22 7.97
C THR A 484 -18.55 9.85 6.87
N SER A 485 -18.13 9.66 5.62
CA SER A 485 -19.05 9.73 4.48
C SER A 485 -19.75 8.38 4.36
N SER A 486 -21.08 8.37 4.48
CA SER A 486 -21.89 7.15 4.37
C SER A 486 -21.70 6.45 3.02
N ALA A 487 -22.04 5.16 2.96
CA ALA A 487 -22.10 4.41 1.71
C ALA A 487 -23.11 5.04 0.73
N MET A 488 -22.94 4.81 -0.57
CA MET A 488 -23.79 5.42 -1.59
C MET A 488 -25.24 4.95 -1.49
N HIS A 489 -25.48 3.67 -1.17
CA HIS A 489 -26.83 3.16 -0.96
C HIS A 489 -27.55 3.82 0.21
N ALA A 490 -26.81 4.26 1.24
CA ALA A 490 -27.37 4.92 2.40
C ALA A 490 -27.95 6.30 2.02
N TYR A 491 -27.22 7.08 1.20
CA TYR A 491 -27.75 8.31 0.60
C TYR A 491 -28.90 8.04 -0.36
N ALA A 492 -28.76 7.02 -1.23
CA ALA A 492 -29.79 6.64 -2.19
C ALA A 492 -31.13 6.37 -1.51
N ARG A 493 -31.07 5.57 -0.44
CA ARG A 493 -32.22 5.23 0.40
C ARG A 493 -32.78 6.44 1.13
N ALA A 494 -31.94 7.18 1.86
CA ALA A 494 -32.39 8.30 2.68
C ALA A 494 -33.05 9.41 1.86
N PHE A 495 -32.48 9.77 0.72
CA PHE A 495 -33.00 10.85 -0.13
C PHE A 495 -34.24 10.42 -0.93
N THR A 496 -34.34 9.14 -1.29
CA THR A 496 -35.57 8.58 -1.89
C THR A 496 -36.73 8.64 -0.90
N LEU A 497 -36.51 8.20 0.35
CA LEU A 497 -37.55 8.24 1.40
C LEU A 497 -37.92 9.66 1.81
N LEU A 498 -36.98 10.61 1.71
CA LEU A 498 -37.23 12.02 1.98
C LEU A 498 -38.08 12.66 0.89
N GLU A 499 -38.11 12.08 -0.33
CA GLU A 499 -38.85 12.60 -1.48
C GLU A 499 -38.45 14.05 -1.80
N VAL A 500 -37.15 14.27 -2.08
CA VAL A 500 -36.59 15.59 -2.39
C VAL A 500 -37.00 16.00 -3.81
N ALA A 501 -37.63 17.17 -3.94
CA ALA A 501 -38.08 17.73 -5.21
C ALA A 501 -37.32 19.00 -5.59
N VAL A 502 -37.38 19.35 -6.89
CA VAL A 502 -36.83 20.61 -7.40
C VAL A 502 -37.53 21.80 -6.72
N GLY A 503 -36.74 22.76 -6.23
CA GLY A 503 -37.24 23.93 -5.50
C GLY A 503 -37.34 23.73 -3.98
N ASP A 504 -37.09 22.52 -3.46
CA ASP A 504 -37.17 22.26 -2.03
C ASP A 504 -36.09 22.99 -1.22
N ARG A 505 -36.43 23.28 0.04
CA ARG A 505 -35.48 23.74 1.05
C ARG A 505 -35.18 22.60 2.00
N VAL A 506 -33.94 22.11 1.98
CA VAL A 506 -33.51 20.91 2.71
C VAL A 506 -32.51 21.27 3.80
N LEU A 507 -32.67 20.68 4.99
CA LEU A 507 -31.71 20.75 6.09
C LEU A 507 -30.95 19.43 6.23
N ASP A 508 -29.63 19.47 6.09
CA ASP A 508 -28.69 18.35 6.21
C ASP A 508 -27.98 18.41 7.58
N LEU A 509 -28.37 17.53 8.49
CA LEU A 509 -27.86 17.48 9.87
C LEU A 509 -26.76 16.43 10.00
N GLY A 510 -25.52 16.86 10.28
CA GLY A 510 -24.34 15.99 10.28
C GLY A 510 -23.78 15.78 8.88
N SER A 511 -23.59 16.87 8.14
CA SER A 511 -23.18 16.84 6.74
C SER A 511 -21.77 16.30 6.50
N GLY A 512 -20.95 16.17 7.55
CA GLY A 512 -19.58 15.71 7.48
C GLY A 512 -18.76 16.59 6.52
N SER A 513 -18.13 15.96 5.54
CA SER A 513 -17.36 16.64 4.50
C SER A 513 -18.20 17.19 3.34
N GLY A 514 -19.54 17.12 3.40
CA GLY A 514 -20.44 17.79 2.45
C GLY A 514 -20.86 17.00 1.21
N TYR A 515 -20.55 15.70 1.11
CA TYR A 515 -21.00 14.90 -0.04
C TYR A 515 -22.52 14.77 -0.13
N GLY A 516 -23.18 14.49 1.00
CA GLY A 516 -24.65 14.46 1.09
C GLY A 516 -25.27 15.80 0.71
N THR A 517 -24.68 16.90 1.19
CA THR A 517 -25.07 18.26 0.84
C THR A 517 -24.98 18.51 -0.67
N ALA A 518 -23.91 18.10 -1.34
CA ALA A 518 -23.73 18.26 -2.78
C ALA A 518 -24.73 17.43 -3.62
N LEU A 519 -25.08 16.22 -3.14
CA LEU A 519 -26.15 15.42 -3.73
C LEU A 519 -27.50 16.13 -3.61
N LEU A 520 -27.83 16.64 -2.42
CA LEU A 520 -29.06 17.40 -2.19
C LEU A 520 -29.15 18.66 -3.04
N GLU A 521 -28.05 19.42 -3.16
CA GLU A 521 -28.01 20.63 -3.99
C GLU A 521 -28.36 20.32 -5.45
N ARG A 522 -27.84 19.21 -5.97
CA ARG A 522 -28.19 18.74 -7.31
C ARG A 522 -29.66 18.33 -7.44
N LEU A 523 -30.24 17.72 -6.40
CA LEU A 523 -31.63 17.26 -6.40
C LEU A 523 -32.62 18.42 -6.30
N VAL A 524 -32.37 19.39 -5.42
CA VAL A 524 -33.23 20.57 -5.27
C VAL A 524 -33.11 21.51 -6.47
N GLY A 525 -31.97 21.52 -7.16
CA GLY A 525 -31.79 22.23 -8.42
C GLY A 525 -32.10 23.74 -8.32
N PRO A 526 -32.40 24.40 -9.46
CA PRO A 526 -32.69 25.83 -9.48
C PRO A 526 -33.87 26.22 -8.59
N GLY A 527 -33.68 27.23 -7.74
CA GLY A 527 -34.70 27.73 -6.82
C GLY A 527 -34.84 26.94 -5.51
N GLY A 528 -34.13 25.82 -5.39
CA GLY A 528 -33.97 25.09 -4.14
C GLY A 528 -32.82 25.63 -3.29
N GLN A 529 -32.75 25.21 -2.03
CA GLN A 529 -31.70 25.63 -1.10
C GLN A 529 -31.36 24.52 -0.12
N VAL A 530 -30.06 24.30 0.12
CA VAL A 530 -29.58 23.36 1.13
C VAL A 530 -28.89 24.11 2.26
N PHE A 531 -29.24 23.75 3.50
CA PHE A 531 -28.58 24.21 4.72
C PHE A 531 -27.96 23.01 5.40
N ALA A 532 -26.68 23.08 5.75
CA ALA A 532 -25.93 21.98 6.33
C ALA A 532 -25.34 22.37 7.68
N VAL A 533 -25.44 21.48 8.67
CA VAL A 533 -24.91 21.68 10.02
C VAL A 533 -23.96 20.54 10.34
N GLU A 534 -22.72 20.86 10.69
CA GLU A 534 -21.70 19.89 11.08
C GLU A 534 -21.02 20.32 12.38
N LEU A 535 -20.82 19.38 13.31
CA LEU A 535 -20.25 19.66 14.62
C LEU A 535 -18.78 20.09 14.51
N ASP A 536 -18.04 19.48 13.60
CA ASP A 536 -16.59 19.67 13.48
C ASP A 536 -16.22 20.82 12.52
N PRO A 537 -15.61 21.91 13.01
CA PRO A 537 -15.23 23.04 12.16
C PRO A 537 -14.23 22.69 11.04
N LEU A 538 -13.40 21.65 11.23
CA LEU A 538 -12.45 21.20 10.20
C LEU A 538 -13.16 20.43 9.08
N LEU A 539 -14.26 19.73 9.39
CA LEU A 539 -15.11 19.12 8.36
C LEU A 539 -15.95 20.18 7.65
N VAL A 540 -16.43 21.21 8.34
CA VAL A 540 -17.09 22.38 7.71
C VAL A 540 -16.16 23.08 6.72
N ALA A 541 -14.88 23.29 7.10
CA ALA A 541 -13.89 23.86 6.21
C ALA A 541 -13.66 22.97 4.98
N ALA A 542 -13.54 21.65 5.18
CA ALA A 542 -13.40 20.68 4.08
C ALA A 542 -14.63 20.64 3.17
N ALA A 543 -15.83 20.74 3.73
CA ALA A 543 -17.09 20.76 3.00
C ALA A 543 -17.20 22.00 2.10
N ARG A 544 -16.95 23.20 2.66
CA ARG A 544 -16.92 24.45 1.90
C ARG A 544 -15.86 24.42 0.80
N GLU A 545 -14.68 23.89 1.10
CA GLU A 545 -13.63 23.71 0.11
C GLU A 545 -14.08 22.75 -1.00
N ALA A 546 -14.65 21.58 -0.69
CA ALA A 546 -15.09 20.60 -1.69
C ALA A 546 -16.26 21.10 -2.56
N LEU A 547 -17.22 21.81 -1.95
CA LEU A 547 -18.39 22.40 -2.60
C LEU A 547 -18.01 23.54 -3.54
N GLY A 548 -17.02 24.38 -3.20
CA GLY A 548 -16.58 25.51 -4.04
C GLY A 548 -17.67 26.56 -4.21
N ASP A 549 -18.04 26.85 -5.46
CA ASP A 549 -19.02 27.88 -5.83
C ASP A 549 -20.49 27.45 -5.63
N SER A 550 -20.73 26.52 -4.71
CA SER A 550 -22.05 26.03 -4.32
C SER A 550 -22.84 27.11 -3.57
N ASP A 551 -24.16 27.11 -3.75
CA ASP A 551 -25.07 27.98 -3.00
C ASP A 551 -25.45 27.39 -1.63
N ALA A 552 -25.01 26.17 -1.31
CA ALA A 552 -25.31 25.51 -0.05
C ALA A 552 -24.69 26.25 1.16
N VAL A 553 -25.49 26.45 2.21
CA VAL A 553 -25.04 27.13 3.43
C VAL A 553 -24.58 26.09 4.45
N VAL A 554 -23.27 25.94 4.62
CA VAL A 554 -22.68 24.99 5.57
C VAL A 554 -22.18 25.73 6.80
N VAL A 555 -22.63 25.37 8.00
CA VAL A 555 -22.22 26.01 9.26
C VAL A 555 -21.71 25.00 10.29
N ALA A 556 -20.83 25.48 11.18
CA ALA A 556 -20.41 24.71 12.34
C ALA A 556 -21.45 24.81 13.45
N GLY A 557 -21.90 23.67 13.97
CA GLY A 557 -22.87 23.60 15.06
C GLY A 557 -23.27 22.18 15.44
N ASP A 558 -23.78 22.03 16.66
CA ASP A 558 -24.41 20.78 17.10
C ASP A 558 -25.79 20.62 16.44
N ALA A 559 -25.90 19.63 15.56
CA ALA A 559 -27.12 19.28 14.86
C ALA A 559 -28.29 18.91 15.81
N ILE A 560 -28.03 18.50 17.06
CA ILE A 560 -29.07 18.26 18.07
C ILE A 560 -29.63 19.57 18.64
N VAL A 561 -28.94 20.70 18.47
CA VAL A 561 -29.27 22.00 19.08
C VAL A 561 -29.72 23.00 18.02
N PRO A 562 -31.04 23.18 17.79
CA PRO A 562 -31.55 24.05 16.72
C PRO A 562 -31.15 25.53 16.80
N ALA A 563 -30.76 26.00 17.99
CA ALA A 563 -30.23 27.35 18.15
C ALA A 563 -28.90 27.58 17.42
N GLN A 564 -28.20 26.51 17.03
CA GLN A 564 -26.94 26.55 16.28
C GLN A 564 -27.14 26.32 14.77
N TRP A 565 -28.36 26.13 14.31
CA TRP A 565 -28.68 26.01 12.88
C TRP A 565 -28.72 27.40 12.22
N PRO A 566 -28.53 27.49 10.89
CA PRO A 566 -28.81 28.73 10.15
C PRO A 566 -30.24 29.19 10.40
N SER A 567 -30.46 30.49 10.58
CA SER A 567 -31.79 31.03 10.90
C SER A 567 -32.83 30.70 9.82
N GLU A 568 -32.37 30.66 8.58
CA GLU A 568 -33.09 30.38 7.36
C GLU A 568 -33.47 28.89 7.22
N ALA A 569 -32.78 28.00 7.96
CA ALA A 569 -33.08 26.57 7.97
C ALA A 569 -34.43 26.24 8.63
N ARG A 570 -35.01 27.17 9.41
CA ARG A 570 -36.35 27.02 10.00
C ARG A 570 -37.46 26.93 8.95
N GLY A 571 -37.20 27.41 7.73
CA GLY A 571 -38.11 27.30 6.60
C GLY A 571 -37.98 25.99 5.80
N CYS A 572 -37.11 25.07 6.21
CA CYS A 572 -36.97 23.77 5.55
C CYS A 572 -38.14 22.86 5.89
N THR A 573 -38.68 22.21 4.86
CA THR A 573 -39.78 21.23 4.98
C THR A 573 -39.28 19.79 4.86
N LYS A 574 -38.00 19.62 4.55
CA LYS A 574 -37.31 18.33 4.39
C LYS A 574 -36.03 18.36 5.21
N VAL A 575 -35.82 17.35 6.05
CA VAL A 575 -34.63 17.23 6.90
C VAL A 575 -34.05 15.83 6.74
N VAL A 576 -32.73 15.74 6.56
CA VAL A 576 -32.00 14.47 6.61
C VAL A 576 -30.97 14.51 7.72
N VAL A 577 -30.73 13.36 8.35
CA VAL A 577 -29.77 13.22 9.45
C VAL A 577 -28.71 12.18 9.11
N GLY A 578 -27.45 12.61 9.09
CA GLY A 578 -26.26 11.80 8.77
C GLY A 578 -25.69 10.99 9.95
N PHE A 579 -26.41 10.92 11.07
CA PHE A 579 -26.00 10.18 12.27
C PHE A 579 -27.21 9.56 12.97
N ALA A 580 -26.98 8.53 13.79
CA ALA A 580 -28.02 7.87 14.55
C ALA A 580 -28.32 8.56 15.88
N VAL A 581 -29.60 8.65 16.21
CA VAL A 581 -30.11 9.10 17.53
C VAL A 581 -30.89 7.98 18.20
N ALA A 582 -30.86 7.90 19.53
CA ALA A 582 -31.70 6.96 20.26
C ALA A 582 -33.19 7.29 20.07
N GLU A 583 -33.53 8.59 20.19
CA GLU A 583 -34.87 9.14 19.99
C GLU A 583 -34.76 10.50 19.28
N LEU A 584 -35.80 10.90 18.55
CA LEU A 584 -35.85 12.21 17.92
C LEU A 584 -35.86 13.30 19.00
N PRO A 585 -34.93 14.27 18.98
CA PRO A 585 -34.89 15.34 19.97
C PRO A 585 -36.19 16.16 20.00
N ALA A 586 -36.76 16.36 21.19
CA ALA A 586 -37.92 17.24 21.38
C ALA A 586 -37.65 18.68 20.91
N ALA A 587 -36.38 19.12 20.93
CA ALA A 587 -35.96 20.41 20.41
C ALA A 587 -36.25 20.54 18.90
N TRP A 588 -36.17 19.46 18.13
CA TRP A 588 -36.47 19.49 16.69
C TRP A 588 -37.96 19.74 16.44
N LEU A 589 -38.84 19.14 17.25
CA LEU A 589 -40.28 19.39 17.21
C LEU A 589 -40.61 20.87 17.46
N ALA A 590 -39.90 21.52 18.39
CA ALA A 590 -40.11 22.95 18.66
C ALA A 590 -39.53 23.87 17.58
N ALA A 591 -38.54 23.42 16.81
CA ALA A 591 -37.80 24.24 15.87
C ALA A 591 -38.30 24.15 14.42
N LEU A 592 -38.90 23.03 14.04
CA LEU A 592 -39.35 22.75 12.68
C LEU A 592 -40.85 23.04 12.53
N ALA A 593 -41.28 23.39 11.32
CA ALA A 593 -42.69 23.66 11.05
C ALA A 593 -43.52 22.36 10.97
N PRO A 594 -44.82 22.39 11.35
CA PRO A 594 -45.73 21.30 11.04
C PRO A 594 -45.74 20.95 9.55
N GLY A 595 -45.80 19.66 9.23
CA GLY A 595 -45.67 19.13 7.88
C GLY A 595 -44.23 18.83 7.44
N THR A 596 -43.22 19.21 8.22
CA THR A 596 -41.82 18.85 7.95
C THR A 596 -41.63 17.33 7.97
N VAL A 597 -40.95 16.80 6.96
CA VAL A 597 -40.54 15.39 6.87
C VAL A 597 -39.07 15.27 7.25
N ILE A 598 -38.76 14.34 8.14
CA ILE A 598 -37.41 14.04 8.60
C ILE A 598 -37.07 12.59 8.24
N VAL A 599 -35.93 12.34 7.64
CA VAL A 599 -35.36 10.99 7.51
C VAL A 599 -34.14 10.86 8.42
N VAL A 600 -34.24 9.98 9.41
CA VAL A 600 -33.26 9.88 10.49
C VAL A 600 -32.97 8.41 10.85
N PRO A 601 -31.69 8.02 10.99
CA PRO A 601 -31.34 6.74 11.60
C PRO A 601 -31.67 6.78 13.10
N GLN A 602 -32.48 5.82 13.56
CA GLN A 602 -32.87 5.67 14.95
C GLN A 602 -32.32 4.37 15.54
N GLY A 603 -31.64 4.45 16.68
CA GLY A 603 -31.14 3.29 17.41
C GLY A 603 -29.79 3.52 18.13
N ASP A 604 -29.17 2.42 18.56
CA ASP A 604 -27.88 2.40 19.24
C ASP A 604 -26.75 1.82 18.37
N ALA A 605 -25.58 1.50 18.92
CA ALA A 605 -24.47 0.95 18.14
C ALA A 605 -24.74 -0.47 17.59
N ALA A 606 -25.64 -1.22 18.21
CA ALA A 606 -25.92 -2.61 17.87
C ALA A 606 -27.11 -2.74 16.91
N THR A 607 -28.11 -1.89 17.08
CA THR A 607 -29.38 -1.95 16.34
C THR A 607 -29.80 -0.55 15.92
N GLN A 608 -29.89 -0.33 14.61
CA GLN A 608 -30.37 0.92 14.02
C GLN A 608 -31.29 0.62 12.85
N ARG A 609 -32.29 1.47 12.66
CA ARG A 609 -33.21 1.45 11.52
C ARG A 609 -33.39 2.86 10.97
N LEU A 610 -33.72 2.97 9.69
CA LEU A 610 -34.05 4.28 9.13
C LEU A 610 -35.52 4.60 9.44
N VAL A 611 -35.82 5.84 9.81
CA VAL A 611 -37.18 6.28 10.14
C VAL A 611 -37.51 7.52 9.32
N ARG A 612 -38.69 7.51 8.69
CA ARG A 612 -39.33 8.71 8.14
C ARG A 612 -40.29 9.25 9.19
N ALA A 613 -40.07 10.47 9.66
CA ALA A 613 -40.87 11.12 10.67
C ALA A 613 -41.60 12.33 10.08
N THR A 614 -42.91 12.38 10.21
CA THR A 614 -43.73 13.51 9.76
C THR A 614 -44.16 14.35 10.94
N HIS A 615 -43.87 15.65 10.92
CA HIS A 615 -44.25 16.57 11.98
C HIS A 615 -45.77 16.83 11.95
N ARG A 616 -46.53 16.36 12.96
CA ARG A 616 -47.99 16.54 13.06
C ARG A 616 -48.43 17.74 13.90
N GLY A 617 -47.48 18.45 14.50
CA GLY A 617 -47.69 19.71 15.24
C GLY A 617 -47.26 19.59 16.69
N ASP A 618 -47.75 18.58 17.38
CA ASP A 618 -47.45 18.26 18.77
C ASP A 618 -46.60 16.99 18.94
N HIS A 619 -46.44 16.20 17.88
CA HIS A 619 -45.59 15.01 17.84
C HIS A 619 -45.06 14.73 16.43
N PHE A 620 -44.10 13.79 16.35
CA PHE A 620 -43.68 13.17 15.11
C PHE A 620 -44.40 11.83 14.90
N GLU A 621 -45.07 11.68 13.77
CA GLU A 621 -45.57 10.37 13.33
C GLU A 621 -44.42 9.61 12.66
N LEU A 622 -44.09 8.43 13.16
CA LEU A 622 -42.91 7.66 12.75
C LEU A 622 -43.27 6.48 11.86
N GLU A 623 -42.60 6.39 10.72
CA GLU A 623 -42.65 5.26 9.80
C GLU A 623 -41.26 4.60 9.73
N PRO A 624 -41.08 3.42 10.36
CA PRO A 624 -39.79 2.73 10.36
C PRO A 624 -39.56 1.90 9.09
N PHE A 625 -38.32 1.86 8.64
CA PHE A 625 -37.81 1.05 7.52
C PHE A 625 -36.74 0.06 8.02
N ASP A 626 -36.05 -0.64 7.12
CA ASP A 626 -35.10 -1.70 7.51
C ASP A 626 -33.85 -1.17 8.22
N ALA A 627 -33.05 -2.14 8.66
CA ALA A 627 -31.81 -1.90 9.37
C ALA A 627 -30.84 -1.06 8.54
N VAL A 628 -30.13 -0.16 9.22
CA VAL A 628 -29.08 0.68 8.66
C VAL A 628 -27.91 0.74 9.62
N ARG A 629 -26.80 1.36 9.20
CA ARG A 629 -25.68 1.65 10.10
C ARG A 629 -25.09 3.01 9.81
N TYR A 630 -25.15 3.88 10.80
CA TYR A 630 -24.62 5.23 10.83
C TYR A 630 -23.76 5.40 12.09
N VAL A 631 -22.86 6.39 12.05
CA VAL A 631 -22.17 6.85 13.27
C VAL A 631 -23.20 7.40 14.27
N LEU A 632 -22.93 7.25 15.56
CA LEU A 632 -23.81 7.78 16.60
C LEU A 632 -23.67 9.30 16.73
N ALA A 633 -24.74 9.97 17.13
CA ALA A 633 -24.68 11.36 17.55
C ALA A 633 -23.63 11.55 18.65
N ARG A 634 -22.82 12.60 18.53
CA ARG A 634 -21.76 12.93 19.49
C ARG A 634 -21.86 14.38 19.93
N ARG A 635 -21.42 14.65 21.16
CA ARG A 635 -21.37 16.00 21.76
C ARG A 635 -19.95 16.56 21.87
N GLU A 636 -18.94 15.72 21.66
CA GLU A 636 -17.53 16.09 21.78
C GLU A 636 -16.78 15.73 20.50
N LEU A 637 -15.72 16.47 20.22
CA LEU A 637 -14.83 16.21 19.08
C LEU A 637 -13.86 15.07 19.42
N PRO A 638 -13.54 14.19 18.46
CA PRO A 638 -12.58 13.12 18.68
C PRO A 638 -11.16 13.67 18.90
N VAL A 639 -10.40 12.99 19.74
CA VAL A 639 -8.97 13.28 19.92
C VAL A 639 -8.23 12.90 18.65
N ARG A 640 -7.83 13.90 17.85
CA ARG A 640 -7.03 13.69 16.64
C ARG A 640 -5.57 13.47 16.99
N ALA A 641 -4.88 12.61 16.23
CA ALA A 641 -3.42 12.62 16.23
C ALA A 641 -2.94 14.01 15.76
N PRO A 642 -1.90 14.60 16.37
CA PRO A 642 -1.43 15.93 16.02
C PRO A 642 -1.02 15.98 14.54
N VAL A 643 -1.73 16.81 13.76
CA VAL A 643 -1.34 17.14 12.39
C VAL A 643 -0.07 17.98 12.48
N ARG A 644 1.02 17.53 11.83
CA ARG A 644 2.24 18.34 11.75
C ARG A 644 1.91 19.67 11.04
N PRO A 645 2.29 20.83 11.57
CA PRO A 645 2.05 22.10 10.91
C PRO A 645 2.73 22.12 9.54
N GLU A 646 2.01 22.58 8.51
CA GLU A 646 2.60 22.86 7.20
C GLU A 646 3.50 24.10 7.30
N PRO A 647 4.70 24.09 6.69
CA PRO A 647 5.45 25.32 6.48
C PRO A 647 4.69 26.24 5.52
N GLU A 648 4.73 27.55 5.77
CA GLU A 648 4.07 28.54 4.91
C GLU A 648 4.62 28.49 3.48
N PRO A 649 3.78 28.61 2.44
CA PRO A 649 4.25 28.57 1.06
C PRO A 649 4.95 29.89 0.72
N GLU A 650 6.26 29.83 0.49
CA GLU A 650 6.97 30.91 -0.21
C GLU A 650 6.47 31.03 -1.67
N PRO A 651 6.27 32.24 -2.20
CA PRO A 651 5.79 32.42 -3.56
C PRO A 651 6.89 32.10 -4.59
N ARG A 652 6.87 30.90 -5.17
CA ARG A 652 7.67 30.57 -6.35
C ARG A 652 6.87 30.79 -7.63
N ARG A 653 7.25 31.83 -8.40
CA ARG A 653 6.90 31.96 -9.81
C ARG A 653 7.67 30.91 -10.60
N MET A 654 6.99 30.05 -11.36
CA MET A 654 7.65 29.34 -12.46
C MET A 654 6.70 29.09 -13.62
N HIS A 655 7.20 29.45 -14.80
CA HIS A 655 6.52 29.39 -16.09
C HIS A 655 6.34 27.95 -16.57
N LEU A 656 5.14 27.66 -17.08
CA LEU A 656 4.86 26.51 -17.93
C LEU A 656 5.57 26.67 -19.28
N PRO A 657 6.02 25.55 -19.87
CA PRO A 657 5.69 25.30 -21.26
C PRO A 657 4.90 23.99 -21.43
N VAL A 658 3.95 24.11 -22.34
CA VAL A 658 3.12 23.10 -23.00
C VAL A 658 4.01 22.16 -23.81
N VAL A 659 3.90 20.84 -23.63
CA VAL A 659 3.17 19.87 -24.49
C VAL A 659 2.83 18.64 -23.65
#